data_AF-A0A947BS01-F1
#
_entry.id   AF-A0A947BS01-F1
#
_cell.length_a   1.000
_cell.length_b   1.000
_cell.length_c   1.000
_cell.angle_alpha   90.00
_cell.angle_beta   90.00
_cell.angle_gamma   90.00
#
_symmetry.space_group_name_H-M   'P 1'
#
loop_
_entity.id
_entity.type
_entity.pdbx_description
1 polymer ?
#
loop_
_entity_poly.entity_id
_entity_poly.type
_entity_poly.pdbx_seq_one_letter_code
_entity_poly.pdbx_strand_id
1 'polypeptide(L)'
;VALLRASQIPSRYVHGTIDVPIEQFNNWAGGFTSSDAAVDFAASGGIPTGAMTSGGKIVQARLEHVWVEAAIDYFPSRGAINRDADAWVQMDPSYKQYEYLTGLDAVAISGINTEQLATDFLASGTINEAEGWISGFDPTILEAAQTQAQAALETYITTNLPNPTVGDVIGGRKTIIQEYPALPSSLPNRIVVEGARYDKLPSQLQQQVTYSLGRDAIGLPVNPTTFAYATLNNEKVTLSFRPATPDDEAALQALLPDGEITDVSQLPSSIPSYLIEVIPEFKVNGELKISGEPMVLGEELVFNTNIRFSGRGRAENYDYNVIAGSYLSVNVVAGSVSVSKLRQLQFDLEATFESIRGKGNEMLTRERVAGALLYSSSLSYFSHLLAINEANNSVLNAMYVLGVGYGTIGFVPKVNYLYGFPLSIQSGNLTFDIPLTTLTGVINGNGSTKSSLISASGIVSSLLEHVVGESSFYNETSRFEGASAVKILSRANQEGQNIYNITSNNIDSIVGALELSSAVINEIRDSVYSGLEVLTHTSMVNVGGIDVEGYIIRDPVTGEAAYKISGGENGFLSAMKLIFYTYSASQVYVSIFESLMGVAGKTVYRSVAVGPVLAVSNILLTAVDAFQKCDNKLIAIGAIGITALMTGLMLSAFSPAGLAAAGLANASSFVVTGLLVSMSTAVGLMIEALIGFVC
;
A
#
# COMPACT_ATOMS: atom_id res chain seq x y z
N VAL A 1 15.80 -24.24 4.59
CA VAL A 1 16.49 -24.93 3.46
C VAL A 1 17.67 -24.14 2.94
N ALA A 2 17.50 -22.92 2.40
CA ALA A 2 18.61 -22.16 1.80
C ALA A 2 19.83 -21.98 2.73
N LEU A 3 19.60 -21.57 3.99
CA LEU A 3 20.67 -21.44 5.00
C LEU A 3 21.39 -22.76 5.29
N LEU A 4 20.65 -23.88 5.39
CA LEU A 4 21.24 -25.21 5.60
C LEU A 4 22.13 -25.61 4.42
N ARG A 5 21.66 -25.41 3.18
CA ARG A 5 22.44 -25.71 1.97
C ARG A 5 23.68 -24.84 1.84
N ALA A 6 23.57 -23.56 2.20
CA ALA A 6 24.72 -22.64 2.24
C ALA A 6 25.78 -23.13 3.24
N SER A 7 25.35 -23.70 4.37
CA SER A 7 26.21 -24.40 5.34
C SER A 7 26.61 -25.82 4.93
N GLN A 8 26.45 -26.18 3.65
CA GLN A 8 26.77 -27.51 3.09
C GLN A 8 26.00 -28.68 3.72
N ILE A 9 24.85 -28.42 4.34
CA ILE A 9 23.95 -29.44 4.89
C ILE A 9 22.87 -29.77 3.84
N PRO A 10 22.81 -31.00 3.31
CA PRO A 10 21.73 -31.42 2.42
C PRO A 10 20.38 -31.23 3.12
N SER A 11 19.46 -30.53 2.46
CA SER A 11 18.13 -30.26 3.00
C SER A 11 17.08 -30.24 1.90
N ARG A 12 15.83 -30.54 2.26
CA ARG A 12 14.68 -30.64 1.34
C ARG A 12 13.40 -30.19 2.02
N TYR A 13 12.40 -29.83 1.23
CA TYR A 13 11.05 -29.55 1.69
C TYR A 13 10.25 -30.86 1.78
N VAL A 14 9.34 -30.92 2.73
CA VAL A 14 8.33 -31.98 2.83
C VAL A 14 6.97 -31.31 2.85
N HIS A 15 6.07 -31.78 2.00
CA HIS A 15 4.68 -31.34 1.95
C HIS A 15 3.79 -32.47 2.48
N GLY A 16 2.85 -32.15 3.37
CA GLY A 16 1.94 -33.14 3.94
C GLY A 16 0.83 -32.49 4.73
N THR A 17 0.23 -33.24 5.64
CA THR A 17 -0.86 -32.78 6.49
C THR A 17 -0.48 -32.96 7.95
N ILE A 18 -0.70 -31.92 8.76
CA ILE A 18 -0.48 -31.97 10.21
C ILE A 18 -1.78 -31.71 10.98
N ASP A 19 -1.86 -32.28 12.18
CA ASP A 19 -2.84 -31.90 13.20
C ASP A 19 -2.14 -30.99 14.22
N VAL A 20 -2.67 -29.78 14.40
CA VAL A 20 -2.23 -28.82 15.40
C VAL A 20 -3.29 -28.76 16.50
N PRO A 21 -2.93 -28.93 17.79
CA PRO A 21 -3.85 -28.70 18.90
C PRO A 21 -4.52 -27.34 18.81
N ILE A 22 -5.83 -27.26 19.04
CA ILE A 22 -6.59 -26.05 18.69
C ILE A 22 -6.09 -24.79 19.41
N GLU A 23 -5.67 -24.89 20.68
CA GLU A 23 -5.12 -23.75 21.42
C GLU A 23 -3.81 -23.23 20.78
N GLN A 24 -2.95 -24.14 20.32
CA GLN A 24 -1.71 -23.80 19.64
C GLN A 24 -1.97 -23.23 18.24
N PHE A 25 -2.98 -23.75 17.54
CA PHE A 25 -3.40 -23.23 16.25
C PHE A 25 -3.99 -21.82 16.37
N ASN A 26 -4.87 -21.60 17.34
CA ASN A 26 -5.45 -20.29 17.63
C ASN A 26 -4.36 -19.26 17.91
N ASN A 27 -3.35 -19.62 18.71
CA ASN A 27 -2.17 -18.78 18.94
C ASN A 27 -1.37 -18.54 17.66
N TRP A 28 -1.08 -19.58 16.88
CA TRP A 28 -0.28 -19.46 15.67
C TRP A 28 -0.96 -18.61 14.58
N ALA A 29 -2.28 -18.73 14.45
CA ALA A 29 -3.09 -18.06 13.43
C ALA A 29 -3.32 -16.56 13.71
N GLY A 30 -3.14 -16.08 14.94
CA GLY A 30 -3.47 -14.69 15.28
C GLY A 30 -3.90 -14.42 16.72
N GLY A 31 -3.84 -15.41 17.62
CA GLY A 31 -4.30 -15.25 19.01
C GLY A 31 -5.82 -15.32 19.15
N PHE A 32 -6.49 -16.03 18.23
CA PHE A 32 -7.95 -16.12 18.18
C PHE A 32 -8.56 -16.73 19.45
N THR A 33 -9.66 -16.16 19.94
CA THR A 33 -10.47 -16.75 21.03
C THR A 33 -11.59 -17.63 20.47
N SER A 34 -12.05 -17.33 19.25
CA SER A 34 -12.94 -18.21 18.48
C SER A 34 -12.13 -19.15 17.59
N SER A 35 -12.28 -20.45 17.82
CA SER A 35 -11.57 -21.49 17.06
C SER A 35 -12.07 -21.60 15.62
N ASP A 36 -13.38 -21.41 15.39
CA ASP A 36 -13.95 -21.35 14.05
C ASP A 36 -13.38 -20.17 13.26
N ALA A 37 -13.31 -18.99 13.89
CA ALA A 37 -12.76 -17.80 13.24
C ALA A 37 -11.27 -17.96 12.87
N ALA A 38 -10.49 -18.67 13.69
CA ALA A 38 -9.09 -18.98 13.39
C ALA A 38 -8.95 -19.88 12.15
N VAL A 39 -9.78 -20.93 12.08
CA VAL A 39 -9.80 -21.88 10.96
C VAL A 39 -10.25 -21.17 9.68
N ASP A 40 -11.31 -20.39 9.75
CA ASP A 40 -11.82 -19.60 8.63
C ASP A 40 -10.82 -18.56 8.15
N PHE A 41 -10.11 -17.89 9.06
CA PHE A 41 -9.06 -16.94 8.72
C PHE A 41 -7.92 -17.62 7.94
N ALA A 42 -7.40 -18.74 8.43
CA ALA A 42 -6.36 -19.51 7.73
C ALA A 42 -6.84 -20.02 6.37
N ALA A 43 -8.05 -20.57 6.31
CA ALA A 43 -8.66 -21.06 5.07
C ALA A 43 -8.85 -19.93 4.04
N SER A 44 -9.29 -18.75 4.50
CA SER A 44 -9.41 -17.57 3.64
C SER A 44 -8.06 -17.17 3.06
N GLY A 45 -6.94 -17.40 3.77
CA GLY A 45 -5.56 -17.23 3.27
C GLY A 45 -5.14 -18.18 2.16
N GLY A 46 -5.98 -19.14 1.77
CA GLY A 46 -5.63 -20.19 0.82
C GLY A 46 -4.88 -21.36 1.46
N ILE A 47 -4.89 -21.49 2.79
CA ILE A 47 -4.32 -22.65 3.48
C ILE A 47 -5.42 -23.71 3.61
N PRO A 48 -5.32 -24.88 2.94
CA PRO A 48 -6.31 -25.93 3.11
C PRO A 48 -6.36 -26.39 4.57
N THR A 49 -7.40 -25.96 5.28
CA THR A 49 -7.54 -26.12 6.74
C THR A 49 -8.95 -26.61 7.07
N GLY A 50 -9.07 -27.54 8.02
CA GLY A 50 -10.34 -28.04 8.52
C GLY A 50 -10.34 -28.23 10.03
N ALA A 51 -11.50 -27.98 10.64
CA ALA A 51 -11.72 -28.19 12.07
C ALA A 51 -11.98 -29.67 12.39
N MET A 52 -11.23 -30.23 13.35
CA MET A 52 -11.44 -31.59 13.84
C MET A 52 -12.23 -31.53 15.16
N THR A 53 -13.43 -32.10 15.16
CA THR A 53 -14.34 -32.07 16.31
C THR A 53 -14.35 -33.39 17.09
N SER A 54 -14.38 -33.28 18.42
CA SER A 54 -14.58 -34.40 19.34
C SER A 54 -15.42 -33.93 20.52
N GLY A 55 -16.46 -34.70 20.89
CA GLY A 55 -17.38 -34.31 21.97
C GLY A 55 -18.08 -32.98 21.74
N GLY A 56 -18.33 -32.59 20.48
CA GLY A 56 -18.99 -31.33 20.11
C GLY A 56 -18.11 -30.08 20.19
N LYS A 57 -16.79 -30.23 20.40
CA LYS A 57 -15.82 -29.12 20.42
C LYS A 57 -14.73 -29.35 19.39
N ILE A 58 -14.21 -28.28 18.81
CA ILE A 58 -13.00 -28.33 17.99
C ILE A 58 -11.82 -28.64 18.92
N VAL A 59 -11.08 -29.71 18.63
CA VAL A 59 -9.92 -30.13 19.43
C VAL A 59 -8.60 -29.88 18.71
N GLN A 60 -8.62 -29.88 17.37
CA GLN A 60 -7.45 -29.70 16.52
C GLN A 60 -7.84 -29.01 15.22
N ALA A 61 -6.90 -28.28 14.63
CA ALA A 61 -6.96 -27.86 13.24
C ALA A 61 -6.10 -28.81 12.41
N ARG A 62 -6.68 -29.34 11.33
CA ARG A 62 -5.97 -30.14 10.34
C ARG A 62 -5.67 -29.28 9.13
N LEU A 63 -4.40 -29.17 8.74
CA LEU A 63 -4.01 -28.34 7.60
C LEU A 63 -2.95 -29.01 6.73
N GLU A 64 -2.98 -28.68 5.45
CA GLU A 64 -1.84 -28.88 4.57
C GLU A 64 -0.69 -27.98 5.00
N HIS A 65 0.52 -28.54 5.05
CA HIS A 65 1.68 -27.87 5.61
C HIS A 65 2.98 -28.28 4.92
N VAL A 66 3.93 -27.34 4.90
CA VAL A 66 5.28 -27.55 4.39
C VAL A 66 6.29 -27.37 5.51
N TRP A 67 7.11 -28.39 5.75
CA TRP A 67 8.24 -28.33 6.67
C TRP A 67 9.56 -28.73 5.98
N VAL A 68 10.65 -28.80 6.74
CA VAL A 68 12.00 -29.05 6.24
C VAL A 68 12.56 -30.36 6.79
N GLU A 69 13.30 -31.09 5.97
CA GLU A 69 14.19 -32.16 6.40
C GLU A 69 15.65 -31.78 6.10
N ALA A 70 16.57 -32.13 7.00
CA ALA A 70 18.01 -31.92 6.84
C ALA A 70 18.79 -33.20 7.15
N ALA A 71 19.81 -33.52 6.37
CA ALA A 71 20.71 -34.64 6.63
C ALA A 71 21.73 -34.24 7.70
N ILE A 72 21.64 -34.81 8.90
CA ILE A 72 22.41 -34.44 10.08
C ILE A 72 23.02 -35.69 10.72
N ASP A 73 24.20 -35.56 11.32
CA ASP A 73 24.78 -36.54 12.26
C ASP A 73 23.99 -36.45 13.58
N TYR A 74 22.94 -37.26 13.64
CA TYR A 74 21.93 -37.19 14.68
C TYR A 74 22.18 -38.19 15.80
N PHE A 75 22.75 -39.37 15.55
CA PHE A 75 22.98 -40.33 16.62
C PHE A 75 24.46 -40.43 17.03
N PRO A 76 24.78 -40.47 18.34
CA PRO A 76 23.91 -40.28 19.50
C PRO A 76 23.76 -38.80 19.93
N SER A 77 24.47 -37.88 19.26
CA SER A 77 24.68 -36.50 19.73
C SER A 77 23.47 -35.57 19.53
N ARG A 78 22.48 -36.02 18.75
CA ARG A 78 21.29 -35.25 18.32
C ARG A 78 21.67 -33.94 17.63
N GLY A 79 22.68 -34.00 16.77
CA GLY A 79 23.19 -32.87 16.01
C GLY A 79 24.13 -31.93 16.78
N ALA A 80 24.45 -32.23 18.05
CA ALA A 80 25.41 -31.42 18.82
C ALA A 80 26.85 -31.56 18.27
N ILE A 81 27.17 -32.70 17.67
CA ILE A 81 28.41 -32.94 16.93
C ILE A 81 27.98 -33.32 15.52
N ASN A 82 28.24 -32.47 14.53
CA ASN A 82 27.85 -32.71 13.15
C ASN A 82 29.07 -33.04 12.28
N ARG A 83 29.31 -34.33 11.99
CA ARG A 83 30.41 -34.78 11.12
C ARG A 83 29.89 -35.41 9.84
N ASP A 84 29.29 -36.60 9.98
CA ASP A 84 28.78 -37.39 8.87
C ASP A 84 27.29 -37.67 9.11
N ALA A 85 26.44 -37.28 8.16
CA ALA A 85 25.01 -37.41 8.33
C ALA A 85 24.57 -38.88 8.40
N ASP A 86 23.81 -39.24 9.44
CA ASP A 86 23.26 -40.58 9.66
C ASP A 86 21.72 -40.61 9.64
N ALA A 87 21.07 -39.43 9.64
CA ALA A 87 19.62 -39.31 9.65
C ALA A 87 19.11 -38.07 8.88
N TRP A 88 17.88 -38.17 8.37
CA TRP A 88 17.09 -37.01 7.93
C TRP A 88 16.24 -36.52 9.10
N VAL A 89 16.54 -35.33 9.61
CA VAL A 89 15.88 -34.74 10.77
C VAL A 89 14.84 -33.74 10.30
N GLN A 90 13.61 -33.90 10.77
CA GLN A 90 12.49 -33.02 10.47
C GLN A 90 12.52 -31.76 11.34
N MET A 91 12.29 -30.62 10.72
CA MET A 91 12.31 -29.30 11.35
C MET A 91 11.18 -28.45 10.76
N ASP A 92 10.45 -27.75 11.63
CA ASP A 92 9.43 -26.80 11.21
C ASP A 92 9.80 -25.38 11.66
N PRO A 93 10.60 -24.65 10.86
CA PRO A 93 10.96 -23.28 11.19
C PRO A 93 9.79 -22.30 11.05
N SER A 94 8.68 -22.70 10.41
CA SER A 94 7.52 -21.84 10.15
C SER A 94 6.54 -21.82 11.32
N TYR A 95 6.45 -22.93 12.06
CA TYR A 95 5.65 -23.01 13.28
C TYR A 95 6.27 -22.12 14.36
N LYS A 96 5.42 -21.27 14.94
CA LYS A 96 5.75 -20.34 16.02
C LYS A 96 4.60 -20.28 17.00
N GLN A 97 4.94 -20.04 18.26
CA GLN A 97 4.00 -19.57 19.26
C GLN A 97 4.39 -18.14 19.65
N TYR A 98 3.39 -17.33 19.93
CA TYR A 98 3.53 -15.91 20.15
C TYR A 98 3.01 -15.49 21.52
N GLU A 99 3.74 -14.57 22.12
CA GLU A 99 3.21 -13.66 23.13
C GLU A 99 2.59 -12.46 22.40
N TYR A 100 1.29 -12.26 22.56
CA TYR A 100 0.59 -11.11 22.00
C TYR A 100 0.71 -9.93 22.95
N LEU A 101 1.24 -8.83 22.43
CA LEU A 101 1.50 -7.61 23.19
C LEU A 101 0.32 -6.66 23.02
N THR A 102 -0.21 -6.16 24.13
CA THR A 102 -1.21 -5.10 24.12
C THR A 102 -0.52 -3.74 24.05
N GLY A 103 -0.90 -2.90 23.09
CA GLY A 103 -0.43 -1.53 22.99
C GLY A 103 -1.05 -0.61 24.05
N LEU A 104 -0.74 0.69 23.96
CA LEU A 104 -1.29 1.70 24.86
C LEU A 104 -2.79 1.91 24.60
N ASP A 105 -3.56 2.07 25.68
CA ASP A 105 -4.96 2.49 25.60
C ASP A 105 -5.02 4.01 25.46
N ALA A 106 -5.11 4.45 24.21
CA ALA A 106 -5.12 5.86 23.86
C ALA A 106 -6.32 6.63 24.44
N VAL A 107 -7.49 6.00 24.60
CA VAL A 107 -8.67 6.66 25.19
C VAL A 107 -8.46 6.85 26.68
N ALA A 108 -8.04 5.79 27.38
CA ALA A 108 -7.82 5.85 28.82
C ALA A 108 -6.72 6.87 29.18
N ILE A 109 -5.65 6.94 28.39
CA ILE A 109 -4.53 7.87 28.61
C ILE A 109 -4.93 9.32 28.28
N SER A 110 -5.68 9.53 27.20
CA SER A 110 -6.10 10.88 26.77
C SER A 110 -7.24 11.48 27.58
N GLY A 111 -8.02 10.62 28.27
CA GLY A 111 -9.23 11.03 28.99
C GLY A 111 -10.39 11.44 28.07
N ILE A 112 -10.31 11.08 26.78
CA ILE A 112 -11.37 11.41 25.81
C ILE A 112 -12.63 10.63 26.15
N ASN A 113 -13.77 11.34 26.19
CA ASN A 113 -15.07 10.72 26.25
C ASN A 113 -15.55 10.45 24.81
N THR A 114 -15.50 9.19 24.38
CA THR A 114 -15.86 8.77 23.02
C THR A 114 -17.35 8.94 22.72
N GLU A 115 -18.23 8.81 23.72
CA GLU A 115 -19.67 9.05 23.56
C GLU A 115 -19.98 10.52 23.31
N GLN A 116 -19.34 11.40 24.10
CA GLN A 116 -19.49 12.84 23.92
C GLN A 116 -18.89 13.29 22.59
N LEU A 117 -17.71 12.77 22.21
CA LEU A 117 -17.08 13.07 20.93
C LEU A 117 -17.96 12.70 19.74
N ALA A 118 -18.59 11.52 19.78
CA ALA A 118 -19.54 11.11 18.75
C ALA A 118 -20.77 12.03 18.72
N THR A 119 -21.30 12.40 19.88
CA THR A 119 -22.45 13.30 20.01
C THR A 119 -22.13 14.69 19.43
N ASP A 120 -20.99 15.27 19.78
CA ASP A 120 -20.56 16.60 19.31
C ASP A 120 -20.36 16.61 17.80
N PHE A 121 -19.72 15.56 17.26
CA PHE A 121 -19.55 15.43 15.81
C PHE A 121 -20.88 15.29 15.08
N LEU A 122 -21.80 14.46 15.59
CA LEU A 122 -23.12 14.28 15.00
C LEU A 122 -23.98 15.55 15.05
N ALA A 123 -23.82 16.35 16.09
CA ALA A 123 -24.51 17.62 16.24
C ALA A 123 -23.96 18.73 15.32
N SER A 124 -22.77 18.55 14.75
CA SER A 124 -22.13 19.56 13.89
C SER A 124 -22.74 19.65 12.49
N GLY A 125 -23.36 18.57 12.00
CA GLY A 125 -23.87 18.46 10.64
C GLY A 125 -25.37 18.19 10.55
N THR A 126 -25.85 18.05 9.32
CA THR A 126 -27.24 17.69 9.01
C THR A 126 -27.30 16.28 8.45
N ILE A 127 -28.25 15.48 8.94
CA ILE A 127 -28.53 14.12 8.45
C ILE A 127 -29.96 14.12 7.89
N ASN A 128 -30.09 13.73 6.62
CA ASN A 128 -31.39 13.50 5.98
C ASN A 128 -31.53 12.03 5.61
N GLU A 129 -32.14 11.25 6.50
CA GLU A 129 -32.37 9.82 6.29
C GLU A 129 -33.38 9.53 5.17
N ALA A 130 -34.36 10.42 4.97
CA ALA A 130 -35.42 10.22 3.99
C ALA A 130 -34.89 10.30 2.56
N GLU A 131 -33.99 11.25 2.30
CA GLU A 131 -33.38 11.46 0.99
C GLU A 131 -31.99 10.83 0.86
N GLY A 132 -31.48 10.22 1.94
CA GLY A 132 -30.22 9.49 1.93
C GLY A 132 -29.00 10.38 1.71
N TRP A 133 -28.90 11.51 2.41
CA TRP A 133 -27.69 12.34 2.40
C TRP A 133 -27.31 12.94 3.76
N ILE A 134 -26.05 13.35 3.86
CA ILE A 134 -25.48 14.11 4.97
C ILE A 134 -24.79 15.38 4.46
N SER A 135 -24.67 16.43 5.28
CA SER A 135 -23.98 17.67 4.88
C SER A 135 -23.47 18.47 6.08
N GLY A 136 -22.38 19.21 5.89
CA GLY A 136 -21.94 20.27 6.81
C GLY A 136 -21.30 19.77 8.12
N PHE A 137 -20.79 18.54 8.16
CA PHE A 137 -20.10 18.02 9.34
C PHE A 137 -18.78 18.76 9.58
N ASP A 138 -18.48 19.09 10.84
CA ASP A 138 -17.26 19.79 11.23
C ASP A 138 -16.13 18.79 11.55
N PRO A 139 -15.12 18.64 10.67
CA PRO A 139 -14.01 17.71 10.91
C PRO A 139 -13.09 18.15 12.05
N THR A 140 -13.11 19.43 12.46
CA THR A 140 -12.19 19.97 13.46
C THR A 140 -12.46 19.42 14.86
N ILE A 141 -13.68 18.95 15.13
CA ILE A 141 -14.06 18.28 16.39
C ILE A 141 -13.22 17.01 16.59
N LEU A 142 -13.05 16.23 15.54
CA LEU A 142 -12.30 14.98 15.56
C LEU A 142 -10.79 15.26 15.60
N GLU A 143 -10.34 16.25 14.84
CA GLU A 143 -8.95 16.73 14.84
C GLU A 143 -8.50 17.20 16.23
N ALA A 144 -9.36 17.94 16.94
CA ALA A 144 -9.08 18.42 18.29
C ALA A 144 -8.94 17.27 19.30
N ALA A 145 -9.86 16.30 19.27
CA ALA A 145 -9.80 15.12 20.13
C ALA A 145 -8.54 14.30 19.86
N GLN A 146 -8.14 14.15 18.59
CA GLN A 146 -6.95 13.42 18.23
C GLN A 146 -5.66 14.15 18.65
N THR A 147 -5.60 15.47 18.46
CA THR A 147 -4.47 16.31 18.93
C THR A 147 -4.30 16.21 20.45
N GLN A 148 -5.40 16.21 21.20
CA GLN A 148 -5.39 15.97 22.64
C GLN A 148 -4.79 14.59 22.97
N ALA A 149 -5.22 13.54 22.27
CA ALA A 149 -4.70 12.19 22.50
C ALA A 149 -3.21 12.10 22.19
N GLN A 150 -2.76 12.68 21.07
CA GLN A 150 -1.36 12.72 20.68
C GLN A 150 -0.49 13.34 21.77
N ALA A 151 -0.86 14.53 22.24
CA ALA A 151 -0.13 15.21 23.31
C ALA A 151 -0.12 14.40 24.63
N ALA A 152 -1.25 13.78 24.99
CA ALA A 152 -1.37 12.97 26.20
C ALA A 152 -0.50 11.71 26.13
N LEU A 153 -0.49 11.02 25.01
CA LEU A 153 0.30 9.81 24.80
C LEU A 153 1.79 10.10 24.66
N GLU A 154 2.18 11.18 23.99
CA GLU A 154 3.57 11.63 23.95
C GLU A 154 4.10 11.92 25.37
N THR A 155 3.30 12.65 26.16
CA THR A 155 3.59 12.91 27.58
C THR A 155 3.69 11.61 28.38
N TYR A 156 2.78 10.66 28.13
CA TYR A 156 2.77 9.37 28.80
C TYR A 156 4.02 8.54 28.49
N ILE A 157 4.37 8.41 27.20
CA ILE A 157 5.54 7.65 26.73
C ILE A 157 6.82 8.23 27.33
N THR A 158 7.00 9.55 27.25
CA THR A 158 8.20 10.24 27.74
C THR A 158 8.35 10.16 29.26
N THR A 159 7.24 10.11 30.01
CA THR A 159 7.25 10.12 31.47
C THR A 159 7.30 8.73 32.09
N ASN A 160 6.60 7.75 31.50
CA ASN A 160 6.32 6.46 32.15
C ASN A 160 7.08 5.27 31.54
N LEU A 161 7.60 5.39 30.32
CA LEU A 161 8.24 4.27 29.61
C LEU A 161 9.75 4.51 29.41
N PRO A 162 10.63 3.86 30.19
CA PRO A 162 12.06 3.92 29.94
C PRO A 162 12.43 3.00 28.76
N ASN A 163 12.89 3.56 27.64
CA ASN A 163 13.29 2.84 26.42
C ASN A 163 12.20 1.90 25.84
N PRO A 164 10.97 2.37 25.57
CA PRO A 164 9.93 1.56 24.96
C PRO A 164 10.28 1.15 23.54
N THR A 165 9.74 0.00 23.18
CA THR A 165 9.75 -0.57 21.84
C THR A 165 8.48 -0.19 21.08
N VAL A 166 8.47 -0.40 19.77
CA VAL A 166 7.25 -0.27 18.94
C VAL A 166 6.13 -1.13 19.53
N GLY A 167 6.47 -2.34 19.99
CA GLY A 167 5.51 -3.28 20.59
C GLY A 167 4.84 -2.77 21.86
N ASP A 168 5.53 -1.94 22.65
CA ASP A 168 4.97 -1.36 23.88
C ASP A 168 3.97 -0.24 23.58
N VAL A 169 4.07 0.40 22.41
CA VAL A 169 3.21 1.52 22.02
C VAL A 169 1.98 1.04 21.25
N ILE A 170 2.17 0.29 20.16
CA ILE A 170 1.08 -0.12 19.25
C ILE A 170 0.63 -1.56 19.45
N GLY A 171 1.32 -2.32 20.32
CA GLY A 171 1.10 -3.75 20.48
C GLY A 171 1.80 -4.56 19.41
N GLY A 172 1.30 -5.77 19.19
CA GLY A 172 1.79 -6.69 18.15
C GLY A 172 2.08 -8.07 18.73
N ARG A 173 3.10 -8.75 18.21
CA ARG A 173 3.45 -10.09 18.68
C ARG A 173 4.95 -10.33 18.78
N LYS A 174 5.35 -11.04 19.83
CA LYS A 174 6.71 -11.50 20.05
C LYS A 174 6.74 -13.02 19.94
N THR A 175 7.70 -13.54 19.17
CA THR A 175 7.90 -14.99 19.10
C THR A 175 8.39 -15.51 20.45
N ILE A 176 7.75 -16.55 20.98
CA ILE A 176 8.24 -17.30 22.13
C ILE A 176 9.41 -18.16 21.64
N ILE A 177 10.63 -17.70 21.94
CA ILE A 177 11.85 -18.40 21.54
C ILE A 177 12.01 -19.66 22.39
N GLN A 178 12.12 -20.80 21.73
CA GLN A 178 12.44 -22.08 22.36
C GLN A 178 13.88 -22.45 22.04
N GLU A 179 14.69 -22.59 23.09
CA GLU A 179 16.07 -23.07 22.98
C GLU A 179 16.13 -24.54 23.36
N TYR A 180 16.79 -25.33 22.52
CA TYR A 180 16.99 -26.75 22.77
C TYR A 180 18.48 -27.03 22.87
N PRO A 181 18.94 -27.81 23.88
CA PRO A 181 20.33 -28.21 23.99
C PRO A 181 20.78 -29.16 22.86
N ALA A 182 19.82 -29.79 22.17
CA ALA A 182 20.04 -30.62 20.98
C ALA A 182 18.79 -30.65 20.10
N LEU A 183 18.91 -31.09 18.85
CA LEU A 183 17.79 -31.09 17.90
C LEU A 183 16.65 -32.03 18.36
N PRO A 184 15.38 -31.57 18.35
CA PRO A 184 14.22 -32.42 18.64
C PRO A 184 14.15 -33.70 17.79
N SER A 185 13.53 -34.76 18.31
CA SER A 185 13.39 -36.05 17.63
C SER A 185 12.15 -36.16 16.74
N SER A 186 11.27 -35.15 16.79
CA SER A 186 10.05 -35.06 16.00
C SER A 186 9.62 -33.61 15.86
N LEU A 187 8.71 -33.34 14.94
CA LEU A 187 8.02 -32.06 14.88
C LEU A 187 7.15 -31.83 16.13
N PRO A 188 6.84 -30.57 16.49
CA PRO A 188 5.90 -30.25 17.56
C PRO A 188 4.46 -30.75 17.28
N ASN A 189 4.09 -30.78 16.00
CA ASN A 189 2.75 -31.15 15.53
C ASN A 189 2.73 -32.56 14.98
N ARG A 190 1.59 -33.24 15.11
CA ARG A 190 1.42 -34.62 14.62
C ARG A 190 1.31 -34.60 13.11
N ILE A 191 2.19 -35.33 12.42
CA ILE A 191 2.05 -35.61 10.99
C ILE A 191 0.95 -36.65 10.80
N VAL A 192 -0.08 -36.29 10.04
CA VAL A 192 -1.19 -37.18 9.66
C VAL A 192 -0.87 -37.89 8.36
N VAL A 193 -0.36 -37.11 7.40
CA VAL A 193 0.06 -37.60 6.08
C VAL A 193 1.42 -36.99 5.80
N GLU A 194 2.41 -37.84 5.55
CA GLU A 194 3.66 -37.43 4.95
C GLU A 194 3.52 -37.56 3.44
N GLY A 195 3.48 -36.43 2.73
CA GLY A 195 3.34 -36.40 1.29
C GLY A 195 4.68 -36.39 0.58
N ALA A 196 4.79 -35.56 -0.45
CA ALA A 196 5.96 -35.52 -1.32
C ALA A 196 7.11 -34.70 -0.72
N ARG A 197 8.32 -35.04 -1.18
CA ARG A 197 9.57 -34.37 -0.82
C ARG A 197 10.14 -33.65 -2.03
N TYR A 198 10.67 -32.46 -1.82
CA TYR A 198 11.15 -31.62 -2.91
C TYR A 198 12.50 -30.99 -2.60
N ASP A 199 13.40 -30.99 -3.58
CA ASP A 199 14.61 -30.17 -3.55
C ASP A 199 14.28 -28.68 -3.75
N LYS A 200 13.23 -28.37 -4.50
CA LYS A 200 12.69 -27.02 -4.65
C LYS A 200 11.17 -27.09 -4.58
N LEU A 201 10.53 -26.12 -3.92
CA LEU A 201 9.06 -26.11 -3.88
C LEU A 201 8.50 -26.08 -5.31
N PRO A 202 7.58 -26.98 -5.68
CA PRO A 202 6.90 -26.94 -6.97
C PRO A 202 6.16 -25.62 -7.15
N SER A 203 6.03 -25.16 -8.40
CA SER A 203 5.33 -23.91 -8.73
C SER A 203 3.88 -23.90 -8.25
N GLN A 204 3.24 -25.06 -8.16
CA GLN A 204 1.86 -25.21 -7.68
C GLN A 204 1.69 -24.88 -6.19
N LEU A 205 2.77 -24.97 -5.40
CA LEU A 205 2.79 -24.64 -3.97
C LEU A 205 3.36 -23.23 -3.71
N GLN A 206 3.70 -22.49 -4.77
CA GLN A 206 4.19 -21.12 -4.67
C GLN A 206 3.07 -20.15 -5.01
N GLN A 207 3.07 -19.02 -4.31
CA GLN A 207 2.31 -17.84 -4.76
C GLN A 207 2.95 -17.33 -6.07
N GLN A 208 2.14 -17.02 -7.08
CA GLN A 208 2.62 -16.62 -8.40
C GLN A 208 2.03 -15.27 -8.82
N VAL A 209 2.81 -14.49 -9.56
CA VAL A 209 2.33 -13.31 -10.27
C VAL A 209 2.78 -13.38 -11.71
N THR A 210 1.88 -13.04 -12.62
CA THR A 210 2.11 -13.02 -14.06
C THR A 210 1.84 -11.63 -14.59
N TYR A 211 2.76 -11.12 -15.40
CA TYR A 211 2.62 -9.83 -16.07
C TYR A 211 2.63 -10.01 -17.58
N SER A 212 1.84 -9.20 -18.29
CA SER A 212 1.95 -9.05 -19.74
C SER A 212 1.77 -7.59 -20.17
N LEU A 213 2.41 -7.25 -21.29
CA LEU A 213 2.39 -5.92 -21.89
C LEU A 213 1.59 -5.99 -23.19
N GLY A 214 0.26 -5.91 -23.10
CA GLY A 214 -0.67 -5.98 -24.22
C GLY A 214 -1.50 -7.27 -24.28
N ARG A 215 -2.53 -7.22 -25.13
CA ARG A 215 -3.40 -8.34 -25.48
C ARG A 215 -3.44 -8.54 -26.99
N ASP A 216 -3.65 -9.78 -27.42
CA ASP A 216 -3.82 -10.12 -28.83
C ASP A 216 -5.24 -9.80 -29.34
N ALA A 217 -5.49 -10.06 -30.63
CA ALA A 217 -6.77 -9.75 -31.28
C ALA A 217 -7.98 -10.51 -30.71
N ILE A 218 -7.77 -11.59 -29.96
CA ILE A 218 -8.84 -12.35 -29.28
C ILE A 218 -8.90 -12.03 -27.78
N GLY A 219 -8.12 -11.05 -27.33
CA GLY A 219 -8.10 -10.56 -25.96
C GLY A 219 -7.27 -11.39 -24.99
N LEU A 220 -6.32 -12.22 -25.46
CA LEU A 220 -5.41 -12.97 -24.58
C LEU A 220 -4.11 -12.19 -24.30
N PRO A 221 -3.49 -12.35 -23.11
CA PRO A 221 -2.19 -11.75 -22.79
C PRO A 221 -1.12 -12.10 -23.83
N VAL A 222 -0.38 -11.09 -24.31
CA VAL A 222 0.76 -11.31 -25.22
C VAL A 222 2.00 -11.69 -24.39
N ASN A 223 2.61 -12.84 -24.69
CA ASN A 223 3.84 -13.34 -24.06
C ASN A 223 3.88 -13.17 -22.51
N PRO A 224 2.86 -13.65 -21.77
CA PRO A 224 2.81 -13.47 -20.33
C PRO A 224 4.00 -14.13 -19.63
N THR A 225 4.61 -13.42 -18.68
CA THR A 225 5.76 -13.91 -17.90
C THR A 225 5.36 -14.11 -16.45
N THR A 226 5.50 -15.34 -15.96
CA THR A 226 5.16 -15.72 -14.58
C THR A 226 6.40 -15.74 -13.69
N PHE A 227 6.28 -15.10 -12.53
CA PHE A 227 7.28 -15.07 -11.47
C PHE A 227 6.74 -15.77 -10.22
N ALA A 228 7.65 -16.38 -9.45
CA ALA A 228 7.35 -16.71 -8.07
C ALA A 228 7.22 -15.39 -7.30
N TYR A 229 6.09 -15.15 -6.64
CA TYR A 229 5.79 -13.87 -6.00
C TYR A 229 6.90 -13.43 -5.03
N ALA A 230 7.44 -14.38 -4.26
CA ALA A 230 8.52 -14.14 -3.31
C ALA A 230 9.82 -13.58 -3.91
N THR A 231 10.02 -13.72 -5.23
CA THR A 231 11.20 -13.15 -5.93
C THR A 231 11.04 -11.69 -6.32
N LEU A 232 9.80 -11.18 -6.31
CA LEU A 232 9.48 -9.78 -6.60
C LEU A 232 9.00 -9.01 -5.36
N ASN A 233 8.57 -9.71 -4.30
CA ASN A 233 8.06 -9.08 -3.09
C ASN A 233 9.07 -8.07 -2.51
N ASN A 234 8.65 -6.81 -2.34
CA ASN A 234 9.50 -5.70 -1.90
C ASN A 234 10.70 -5.39 -2.82
N GLU A 235 10.68 -5.80 -4.08
CA GLU A 235 11.71 -5.40 -5.05
C GLU A 235 11.30 -4.12 -5.78
N LYS A 236 12.29 -3.38 -6.30
CA LYS A 236 12.02 -2.23 -7.18
C LYS A 236 11.62 -2.76 -8.55
N VAL A 237 10.35 -2.60 -8.91
CA VAL A 237 9.81 -3.01 -10.20
C VAL A 237 9.35 -1.77 -10.96
N THR A 238 9.83 -1.60 -12.20
CA THR A 238 9.55 -0.41 -13.01
C THR A 238 8.90 -0.81 -14.33
N LEU A 239 7.80 -0.17 -14.68
CA LEU A 239 7.25 -0.15 -16.03
C LEU A 239 7.57 1.21 -16.68
N SER A 240 8.31 1.17 -17.77
CA SER A 240 8.81 2.37 -18.47
C SER A 240 8.77 2.19 -19.98
N PHE A 241 8.95 3.27 -20.73
CA PHE A 241 8.95 3.24 -22.19
C PHE A 241 10.27 3.82 -22.70
N ARG A 242 10.94 3.09 -23.59
CA ARG A 242 12.12 3.56 -24.31
C ARG A 242 11.80 3.85 -25.77
N PRO A 243 12.57 4.71 -26.47
CA PRO A 243 12.43 4.86 -27.92
C PRO A 243 12.56 3.49 -28.62
N ALA A 244 11.71 3.26 -29.63
CA ALA A 244 11.72 2.01 -30.37
C ALA A 244 12.99 1.87 -31.23
N THR A 245 13.39 2.97 -31.88
CA THR A 245 14.56 3.05 -32.77
C THR A 245 15.49 4.23 -32.43
N PRO A 246 16.73 4.25 -32.97
CA PRO A 246 17.61 5.43 -32.86
C PRO A 246 17.03 6.70 -33.51
N ASP A 247 16.17 6.56 -34.52
CA ASP A 247 15.52 7.71 -35.18
C ASP A 247 14.44 8.31 -34.26
N ASP A 248 13.69 7.48 -33.52
CA ASP A 248 12.75 7.95 -32.48
C ASP A 248 13.50 8.68 -31.35
N GLU A 249 14.66 8.15 -30.98
CA GLU A 249 15.54 8.74 -29.98
C GLU A 249 16.07 10.11 -30.43
N ALA A 250 16.52 10.22 -31.68
CA ALA A 250 16.95 11.47 -32.28
C ALA A 250 15.80 12.48 -32.41
N ALA A 251 14.59 12.02 -32.74
CA ALA A 251 13.38 12.86 -32.82
C ALA A 251 13.05 13.47 -31.45
N LEU A 252 13.10 12.68 -30.38
CA LEU A 252 12.93 13.16 -29.00
C LEU A 252 14.02 14.18 -28.60
N GLN A 253 15.27 13.94 -28.99
CA GLN A 253 16.37 14.88 -28.71
C GLN A 253 16.21 16.20 -29.44
N ALA A 254 15.74 16.18 -30.69
CA ALA A 254 15.54 17.38 -31.49
C ALA A 254 14.44 18.32 -30.94
N LEU A 255 13.62 17.85 -30.00
CA LEU A 255 12.63 18.67 -29.29
C LEU A 255 13.22 19.42 -28.08
N LEU A 256 14.43 19.08 -27.65
CA LEU A 256 15.11 19.78 -26.57
C LEU A 256 15.66 21.12 -27.09
N PRO A 257 15.59 22.19 -26.27
CA PRO A 257 16.12 23.49 -26.68
C PRO A 257 17.65 23.43 -26.83
N ASP A 258 18.17 24.21 -27.79
CA ASP A 258 19.61 24.40 -27.95
C ASP A 258 20.20 25.18 -26.75
N GLY A 259 21.29 24.67 -26.17
CA GLY A 259 22.01 25.31 -25.06
C GLY A 259 21.76 24.65 -23.69
N GLU A 260 22.19 25.33 -22.64
CA GLU A 260 22.00 24.84 -21.26
C GLU A 260 20.55 25.06 -20.82
N ILE A 261 19.88 23.99 -20.41
CA ILE A 261 18.54 24.07 -19.81
C ILE A 261 18.69 24.54 -18.38
N THR A 262 18.33 25.80 -18.14
CA THR A 262 18.38 26.45 -16.82
C THR A 262 17.01 26.49 -16.14
N ASP A 263 15.92 26.30 -16.90
CA ASP A 263 14.55 26.37 -16.39
C ASP A 263 13.63 25.34 -17.08
N VAL A 264 12.71 24.78 -16.30
CA VAL A 264 11.73 23.77 -16.74
C VAL A 264 10.81 24.30 -17.84
N SER A 265 10.52 25.60 -17.86
CA SER A 265 9.71 26.26 -18.90
C SER A 265 10.35 26.29 -20.29
N GLN A 266 11.66 26.02 -20.39
CA GLN A 266 12.38 25.92 -21.68
C GLN A 266 12.09 24.59 -22.38
N LEU A 267 11.55 23.60 -21.66
CA LEU A 267 11.24 22.28 -22.20
C LEU A 267 9.91 22.31 -22.97
N PRO A 268 9.75 21.43 -23.98
CA PRO A 268 8.55 21.41 -24.81
C PRO A 268 7.31 21.13 -23.96
N SER A 269 6.28 21.96 -24.13
CA SER A 269 5.00 21.79 -23.42
C SER A 269 4.15 20.63 -23.97
N SER A 270 4.46 20.16 -25.17
CA SER A 270 3.84 19.00 -25.82
C SER A 270 4.83 18.28 -26.74
N ILE A 271 4.66 16.98 -26.87
CA ILE A 271 5.47 16.09 -27.69
C ILE A 271 4.56 15.50 -28.76
N PRO A 272 4.84 15.69 -30.06
CA PRO A 272 4.03 15.10 -31.13
C PRO A 272 4.12 13.56 -31.08
N SER A 273 2.99 12.92 -30.77
CA SER A 273 2.90 11.47 -30.57
C SER A 273 3.20 10.68 -31.85
N TYR A 274 2.63 11.13 -32.97
CA TYR A 274 2.71 10.47 -34.27
C TYR A 274 4.12 10.43 -34.90
N LEU A 275 5.12 11.04 -34.27
CA LEU A 275 6.51 11.05 -34.74
C LEU A 275 7.40 10.06 -33.97
N ILE A 276 6.90 9.45 -32.89
CA ILE A 276 7.72 8.71 -31.94
C ILE A 276 7.05 7.37 -31.62
N GLU A 277 7.76 6.30 -31.92
CA GLU A 277 7.44 4.96 -31.42
C GLU A 277 8.26 4.66 -30.15
N VAL A 278 7.63 3.95 -29.23
CA VAL A 278 8.24 3.49 -27.97
C VAL A 278 7.99 2.01 -27.74
N ILE A 279 8.87 1.39 -26.98
CA ILE A 279 8.76 -0.01 -26.53
C ILE A 279 8.57 -0.01 -25.01
N PRO A 280 7.50 -0.65 -24.49
CA PRO A 280 7.33 -0.81 -23.05
C PRO A 280 8.31 -1.83 -22.48
N GLU A 281 8.88 -1.52 -21.33
CA GLU A 281 9.90 -2.29 -20.64
C GLU A 281 9.51 -2.48 -19.18
N PHE A 282 9.44 -3.75 -18.75
CA PHE A 282 9.28 -4.16 -17.37
C PHE A 282 10.64 -4.56 -16.79
N LYS A 283 11.10 -3.84 -15.77
CA LYS A 283 12.41 -4.02 -15.14
C LYS A 283 12.27 -4.40 -13.67
N VAL A 284 13.14 -5.28 -13.20
CA VAL A 284 13.28 -5.64 -11.78
C VAL A 284 14.69 -5.25 -11.35
N ASN A 285 14.80 -4.34 -10.39
CA ASN A 285 16.07 -3.76 -9.96
C ASN A 285 16.93 -3.22 -11.12
N GLY A 286 16.28 -2.61 -12.11
CA GLY A 286 16.90 -2.10 -13.33
C GLY A 286 17.21 -3.14 -14.41
N GLU A 287 17.05 -4.43 -14.14
CA GLU A 287 17.25 -5.51 -15.12
C GLU A 287 15.98 -5.75 -15.93
N LEU A 288 16.07 -5.70 -17.26
CA LEU A 288 14.94 -5.96 -18.16
C LEU A 288 14.46 -7.41 -18.04
N LYS A 289 13.17 -7.60 -17.76
CA LYS A 289 12.53 -8.93 -17.68
C LYS A 289 11.48 -9.15 -18.75
N ILE A 290 10.75 -8.11 -19.15
CA ILE A 290 9.73 -8.18 -20.23
C ILE A 290 9.92 -6.96 -21.13
N SER A 291 9.92 -7.19 -22.44
CA SER A 291 9.84 -6.16 -23.47
C SER A 291 8.54 -6.40 -24.24
N GLY A 292 7.74 -5.37 -24.45
CA GLY A 292 6.58 -5.46 -25.34
C GLY A 292 6.95 -5.15 -26.79
N GLU A 293 5.90 -5.01 -27.61
CA GLU A 293 6.02 -4.61 -29.00
C GLU A 293 6.11 -3.08 -29.14
N PRO A 294 6.69 -2.56 -30.23
CA PRO A 294 6.65 -1.13 -30.54
C PRO A 294 5.21 -0.60 -30.63
N MET A 295 4.98 0.59 -30.09
CA MET A 295 3.70 1.30 -30.12
C MET A 295 3.89 2.80 -30.22
N VAL A 296 2.87 3.52 -30.67
CA VAL A 296 2.95 4.98 -30.80
C VAL A 296 2.91 5.64 -29.42
N LEU A 297 3.73 6.66 -29.22
CA LEU A 297 3.72 7.44 -27.99
C LEU A 297 2.32 8.00 -27.68
N GLY A 298 1.83 7.78 -26.46
CA GLY A 298 0.48 8.19 -26.05
C GLY A 298 -0.63 7.16 -26.34
N GLU A 299 -0.36 6.04 -27.01
CA GLU A 299 -1.34 4.95 -27.11
C GLU A 299 -1.55 4.23 -25.77
N GLU A 300 -2.70 3.55 -25.62
CA GLU A 300 -3.03 2.78 -24.42
C GLU A 300 -2.44 1.36 -24.48
N LEU A 301 -1.54 1.05 -23.56
CA LEU A 301 -1.02 -0.30 -23.33
C LEU A 301 -1.91 -1.00 -22.30
N VAL A 302 -2.52 -2.13 -22.67
CA VAL A 302 -3.19 -2.99 -21.69
C VAL A 302 -2.13 -3.68 -20.82
N PHE A 303 -1.98 -3.23 -19.57
CA PHE A 303 -1.10 -3.86 -18.60
C PHE A 303 -1.90 -4.87 -17.77
N ASN A 304 -1.60 -6.16 -17.95
CA ASN A 304 -2.26 -7.24 -17.22
C ASN A 304 -1.39 -7.69 -16.04
N THR A 305 -2.02 -7.78 -14.88
CA THR A 305 -1.49 -8.44 -13.69
C THR A 305 -2.40 -9.60 -13.32
N ASN A 306 -1.85 -10.81 -13.24
CA ASN A 306 -2.55 -11.99 -12.77
C ASN A 306 -1.84 -12.58 -11.54
N ILE A 307 -2.51 -12.59 -10.39
CA ILE A 307 -1.97 -13.13 -9.14
C ILE A 307 -2.71 -14.41 -8.81
N ARG A 308 -1.96 -15.50 -8.68
CA ARG A 308 -2.49 -16.80 -8.32
C ARG A 308 -2.06 -17.15 -6.91
N PHE A 309 -3.05 -17.27 -6.03
CA PHE A 309 -2.83 -17.78 -4.70
C PHE A 309 -2.80 -19.31 -4.67
N SER A 310 -1.72 -19.92 -4.20
CA SER A 310 -1.68 -21.36 -3.94
C SER A 310 -2.77 -21.71 -2.92
N GLY A 311 -3.59 -22.72 -3.24
CA GLY A 311 -4.71 -23.18 -2.40
C GLY A 311 -5.99 -22.32 -2.48
N ARG A 312 -6.00 -21.21 -3.24
CA ARG A 312 -7.25 -20.54 -3.64
C ARG A 312 -7.65 -20.95 -5.06
N GLY A 313 -8.95 -21.13 -5.28
CA GLY A 313 -9.49 -21.53 -6.59
C GLY A 313 -9.58 -20.41 -7.63
N ARG A 314 -9.33 -19.15 -7.25
CA ARG A 314 -9.47 -17.97 -8.12
C ARG A 314 -8.17 -17.17 -8.14
N ALA A 315 -7.76 -16.77 -9.35
CA ALA A 315 -6.69 -15.81 -9.54
C ALA A 315 -7.27 -14.39 -9.56
N GLU A 316 -6.56 -13.45 -8.95
CA GLU A 316 -6.86 -12.03 -9.08
C GLU A 316 -6.36 -11.58 -10.44
N ASN A 317 -7.26 -11.10 -11.29
CA ASN A 317 -6.92 -10.55 -12.60
C ASN A 317 -7.21 -9.06 -12.56
N TYR A 318 -6.21 -8.28 -12.97
CA TYR A 318 -6.34 -6.85 -13.07
C TYR A 318 -5.76 -6.37 -14.39
N ASP A 319 -6.62 -5.74 -15.17
CA ASP A 319 -6.29 -5.09 -16.42
C ASP A 319 -6.58 -3.62 -16.26
N TYR A 320 -5.62 -2.78 -16.64
CA TYR A 320 -5.87 -1.38 -16.85
C TYR A 320 -4.94 -0.82 -17.94
N ASN A 321 -5.35 0.31 -18.49
CA ASN A 321 -4.66 0.93 -19.61
C ASN A 321 -3.58 1.88 -19.10
N VAL A 322 -2.35 1.64 -19.51
CA VAL A 322 -1.18 2.49 -19.24
C VAL A 322 -0.87 3.30 -20.48
N ILE A 323 -0.81 4.62 -20.35
CA ILE A 323 -0.44 5.48 -21.49
C ILE A 323 1.03 5.28 -21.85
N ALA A 324 1.30 5.05 -23.14
CA ALA A 324 2.65 4.95 -23.66
C ALA A 324 3.43 6.26 -23.44
N GLY A 325 4.57 6.15 -22.76
CA GLY A 325 5.34 7.30 -22.27
C GLY A 325 5.29 7.47 -20.74
N SER A 326 4.43 6.72 -20.05
CA SER A 326 4.37 6.69 -18.58
C SER A 326 5.66 6.21 -17.93
N TYR A 327 5.80 6.48 -16.64
CA TYR A 327 6.89 5.92 -15.83
C TYR A 327 6.38 5.54 -14.46
N LEU A 328 6.31 4.23 -14.23
CA LEU A 328 5.53 3.66 -13.15
C LEU A 328 6.42 2.74 -12.30
N SER A 329 6.31 2.89 -10.99
CA SER A 329 6.68 1.85 -10.03
C SER A 329 5.53 0.84 -9.98
N VAL A 330 5.82 -0.42 -10.26
CA VAL A 330 4.84 -1.52 -10.15
C VAL A 330 4.90 -2.06 -8.72
N ASN A 331 3.77 -1.98 -8.03
CA ASN A 331 3.67 -2.43 -6.65
C ASN A 331 3.69 -3.96 -6.59
N VAL A 332 4.57 -4.51 -5.74
CA VAL A 332 4.62 -5.94 -5.44
C VAL A 332 4.94 -6.12 -3.97
N VAL A 333 3.94 -5.94 -3.10
CA VAL A 333 4.12 -6.02 -1.63
C VAL A 333 3.11 -6.98 -1.02
N ALA A 334 3.59 -7.97 -0.26
CA ALA A 334 2.76 -8.94 0.45
C ALA A 334 3.31 -9.18 1.86
N GLY A 335 2.40 -9.32 2.83
CA GLY A 335 2.67 -9.58 4.23
C GLY A 335 3.26 -8.39 4.98
N SER A 336 4.48 -7.98 4.63
CA SER A 336 5.17 -6.88 5.28
C SER A 336 6.08 -6.09 4.35
N VAL A 337 6.44 -4.88 4.78
CA VAL A 337 7.54 -4.12 4.16
C VAL A 337 8.87 -4.55 4.79
N SER A 338 9.85 -4.87 3.94
CA SER A 338 11.16 -5.34 4.37
C SER A 338 12.03 -4.20 4.89
N VAL A 339 12.46 -4.31 6.15
CA VAL A 339 13.40 -3.35 6.78
C VAL A 339 14.73 -3.29 6.03
N SER A 340 15.21 -4.41 5.46
CA SER A 340 16.45 -4.39 4.68
C SER A 340 16.28 -3.62 3.37
N LYS A 341 15.11 -3.69 2.74
CA LYS A 341 14.81 -2.95 1.51
C LYS A 341 14.63 -1.46 1.76
N LEU A 342 13.99 -1.08 2.87
CA LEU A 342 13.92 0.31 3.31
C LEU A 342 15.32 0.91 3.56
N ARG A 343 16.21 0.16 4.21
CA ARG A 343 17.61 0.59 4.42
C ARG A 343 18.40 0.70 3.12
N GLN A 344 18.20 -0.25 2.21
CA GLN A 344 18.84 -0.20 0.89
C GLN A 344 18.37 1.02 0.09
N LEU A 345 17.05 1.25 0.06
CA LEU A 345 16.46 2.41 -0.60
C LEU A 345 17.02 3.73 -0.04
N GLN A 346 17.15 3.84 1.28
CA GLN A 346 17.77 5.01 1.90
C GLN A 346 19.20 5.24 1.37
N PHE A 347 20.02 4.19 1.37
CA PHE A 347 21.39 4.26 0.86
C PHE A 347 21.42 4.68 -0.62
N ASP A 348 20.55 4.09 -1.45
CA ASP A 348 20.46 4.38 -2.88
C ASP A 348 20.02 5.83 -3.15
N LEU A 349 19.08 6.36 -2.36
CA LEU A 349 18.64 7.76 -2.43
C LEU A 349 19.76 8.71 -2.01
N GLU A 350 20.47 8.44 -0.91
CA GLU A 350 21.60 9.26 -0.45
C GLU A 350 22.72 9.31 -1.50
N ALA A 351 23.08 8.16 -2.07
CA ALA A 351 24.06 8.08 -3.16
C ALA A 351 23.61 8.85 -4.41
N THR A 352 22.32 8.80 -4.73
CA THR A 352 21.74 9.57 -5.84
C THR A 352 21.82 11.07 -5.56
N PHE A 353 21.50 11.52 -4.35
CA PHE A 353 21.60 12.94 -3.97
C PHE A 353 23.04 13.46 -4.02
N GLU A 354 24.01 12.71 -3.53
CA GLU A 354 25.42 13.12 -3.64
C GLU A 354 25.88 13.18 -5.10
N SER A 355 25.39 12.28 -5.96
CA SER A 355 25.62 12.35 -7.41
C SER A 355 25.00 13.61 -8.03
N ILE A 356 23.76 13.98 -7.67
CA ILE A 356 23.12 15.22 -8.15
C ILE A 356 23.87 16.47 -7.66
N ARG A 357 24.43 16.45 -6.45
CA ARG A 357 25.24 17.54 -5.89
C ARG A 357 26.65 17.63 -6.49
N GLY A 358 26.99 16.80 -7.48
CA GLY A 358 28.31 16.76 -8.11
C GLY A 358 29.42 16.20 -7.21
N LYS A 359 29.04 15.44 -6.17
CA LYS A 359 29.96 14.82 -5.19
C LYS A 359 30.04 13.29 -5.33
N GLY A 360 29.18 12.69 -6.15
CA GLY A 360 29.17 11.26 -6.45
C GLY A 360 29.86 10.92 -7.77
N ASN A 361 30.27 9.65 -7.92
CA ASN A 361 30.92 9.14 -9.14
C ASN A 361 29.96 8.33 -10.04
N GLU A 362 28.71 8.16 -9.62
CA GLU A 362 27.76 7.28 -10.30
C GLU A 362 26.88 8.05 -11.30
N MET A 363 26.61 7.44 -12.46
CA MET A 363 25.83 8.05 -13.53
C MET A 363 24.36 8.27 -13.11
N LEU A 364 23.86 9.49 -13.31
CA LEU A 364 22.44 9.80 -13.13
C LEU A 364 21.63 9.18 -14.26
N THR A 365 20.58 8.43 -13.92
CA THR A 365 19.64 7.85 -14.87
C THR A 365 18.23 8.11 -14.38
N ARG A 366 17.24 8.08 -15.29
CA ARG A 366 15.81 8.14 -14.94
C ARG A 366 15.43 7.13 -13.86
N GLU A 367 15.99 5.93 -13.94
CA GLU A 367 15.78 4.84 -12.98
C GLU A 367 16.37 5.10 -11.59
N ARG A 368 17.46 5.86 -11.50
CA ARG A 368 18.07 6.22 -10.21
C ARG A 368 17.39 7.42 -9.55
N VAL A 369 16.81 8.32 -10.33
CA VAL A 369 16.12 9.50 -9.79
C VAL A 369 14.63 9.24 -9.66
N ALA A 370 13.92 9.11 -10.77
CA ALA A 370 12.47 8.92 -10.81
C ALA A 370 12.07 7.56 -10.23
N GLY A 371 12.77 6.50 -10.65
CA GLY A 371 12.49 5.14 -10.20
C GLY A 371 12.67 4.97 -8.69
N ALA A 372 13.74 5.53 -8.12
CA ALA A 372 13.96 5.49 -6.68
C ALA A 372 12.88 6.27 -5.90
N LEU A 373 12.47 7.44 -6.40
CA LEU A 373 11.43 8.24 -5.77
C LEU A 373 10.07 7.54 -5.78
N LEU A 374 9.62 7.03 -6.93
CA LEU A 374 8.35 6.31 -7.02
C LEU A 374 8.35 5.00 -6.23
N TYR A 375 9.47 4.30 -6.23
CA TYR A 375 9.65 3.11 -5.39
C TYR A 375 9.61 3.46 -3.90
N SER A 376 10.15 4.62 -3.51
CA SER A 376 10.02 5.11 -2.13
C SER A 376 8.58 5.41 -1.75
N SER A 377 7.80 6.06 -2.63
CA SER A 377 6.37 6.28 -2.42
C SER A 377 5.62 4.95 -2.27
N SER A 378 5.98 3.95 -3.06
CA SER A 378 5.41 2.60 -2.97
C SER A 378 5.65 1.98 -1.59
N LEU A 379 6.90 1.95 -1.12
CA LEU A 379 7.21 1.38 0.20
C LEU A 379 6.62 2.20 1.35
N SER A 380 6.58 3.53 1.25
CA SER A 380 5.96 4.41 2.25
C SER A 380 4.46 4.16 2.39
N TYR A 381 3.76 4.06 1.25
CA TYR A 381 2.33 3.73 1.22
C TYR A 381 2.04 2.42 1.96
N PHE A 382 2.73 1.32 1.63
CA PHE A 382 2.48 0.04 2.29
C PHE A 382 2.95 0.01 3.75
N SER A 383 4.00 0.76 4.10
CA SER A 383 4.48 0.86 5.48
C SER A 383 3.43 1.54 6.37
N HIS A 384 2.85 2.66 5.91
CA HIS A 384 1.79 3.35 6.63
C HIS A 384 0.51 2.51 6.70
N LEU A 385 0.12 1.88 5.58
CA LEU A 385 -1.06 1.01 5.55
C LEU A 385 -0.95 -0.10 6.58
N LEU A 386 0.18 -0.79 6.64
CA LEU A 386 0.41 -1.89 7.59
C LEU A 386 0.48 -1.39 9.04
N ALA A 387 1.15 -0.26 9.29
CA ALA A 387 1.25 0.29 10.65
C ALA A 387 -0.12 0.72 11.20
N ILE A 388 -0.94 1.38 10.38
CA ILE A 388 -2.29 1.82 10.77
C ILE A 388 -3.18 0.62 11.05
N ASN A 389 -3.18 -0.38 10.16
CA ASN A 389 -3.99 -1.57 10.35
C ASN A 389 -3.50 -2.45 11.52
N GLU A 390 -2.21 -2.46 11.84
CA GLU A 390 -1.70 -3.16 13.02
C GLU A 390 -2.16 -2.50 14.33
N ALA A 391 -2.21 -1.17 14.40
CA ALA A 391 -2.80 -0.49 15.56
C ALA A 391 -4.30 -0.81 15.69
N ASN A 392 -5.02 -0.86 14.55
CA ASN A 392 -6.43 -1.25 14.52
C ASN A 392 -6.64 -2.68 15.03
N ASN A 393 -5.71 -3.61 14.74
CA ASN A 393 -5.77 -4.99 15.23
C ASN A 393 -5.82 -5.06 16.76
N SER A 394 -4.96 -4.29 17.43
CA SER A 394 -4.89 -4.21 18.90
C SER A 394 -6.17 -3.64 19.53
N VAL A 395 -6.72 -2.57 18.94
CA VAL A 395 -7.92 -1.89 19.47
C VAL A 395 -9.18 -2.72 19.24
N LEU A 396 -9.32 -3.33 18.06
CA LEU A 396 -10.55 -3.98 17.61
C LEU A 396 -10.58 -5.48 17.91
N ASN A 397 -9.55 -6.03 18.55
CA ASN A 397 -9.35 -7.47 18.70
C ASN A 397 -9.51 -8.18 17.34
N ALA A 398 -8.74 -7.74 16.36
CA ALA A 398 -8.81 -8.22 15.00
C ALA A 398 -7.43 -8.54 14.44
N MET A 399 -7.42 -9.15 13.26
CA MET A 399 -6.23 -9.47 12.50
C MET A 399 -6.40 -8.98 11.08
N TYR A 400 -5.45 -8.17 10.65
CA TYR A 400 -5.29 -7.69 9.29
C TYR A 400 -3.96 -8.18 8.74
N VAL A 401 -4.00 -8.84 7.58
CA VAL A 401 -2.82 -9.23 6.83
C VAL A 401 -2.96 -8.73 5.40
N LEU A 402 -1.94 -8.02 4.90
CA LEU A 402 -1.84 -7.69 3.49
C LEU A 402 -1.54 -8.98 2.71
N GLY A 403 -2.55 -9.52 2.02
CA GLY A 403 -2.38 -10.68 1.15
C GLY A 403 -1.49 -10.32 -0.04
N VAL A 404 -1.89 -9.29 -0.79
CA VAL A 404 -1.07 -8.66 -1.83
C VAL A 404 -1.52 -7.22 -2.07
N GLY A 405 -0.57 -6.32 -2.27
CA GLY A 405 -0.77 -5.01 -2.87
C GLY A 405 -0.06 -4.95 -4.21
N TYR A 406 -0.79 -4.53 -5.23
CA TYR A 406 -0.33 -4.49 -6.62
C TYR A 406 -0.80 -3.22 -7.32
N GLY A 407 -0.69 -3.15 -8.66
CA GLY A 407 -0.96 -1.92 -9.42
C GLY A 407 0.28 -1.05 -9.55
N THR A 408 0.11 0.27 -9.72
CA THR A 408 1.22 1.19 -9.97
C THR A 408 1.11 2.53 -9.27
N ILE A 409 2.27 3.13 -9.03
CA ILE A 409 2.43 4.54 -8.70
C ILE A 409 3.35 5.17 -9.72
N GLY A 410 2.94 6.28 -10.34
CA GLY A 410 3.85 6.96 -11.26
C GLY A 410 3.28 8.07 -12.08
N PHE A 411 4.11 8.50 -13.03
CA PHE A 411 3.81 9.61 -13.93
C PHE A 411 3.11 9.10 -15.16
N VAL A 412 1.90 9.60 -15.39
CA VAL A 412 1.07 9.28 -16.56
C VAL A 412 0.88 10.55 -17.36
N PRO A 413 1.36 10.63 -18.62
CA PRO A 413 1.23 11.83 -19.45
C PRO A 413 -0.23 12.05 -19.88
N LYS A 414 -0.60 13.32 -20.10
CA LYS A 414 -1.90 13.67 -20.70
C LYS A 414 -1.82 13.51 -22.20
N VAL A 415 -2.84 12.90 -22.81
CA VAL A 415 -2.88 12.65 -24.26
C VAL A 415 -3.93 13.53 -24.91
N ASN A 416 -3.54 14.23 -25.97
CA ASN A 416 -4.48 14.89 -26.86
C ASN A 416 -4.84 13.95 -28.00
N TYR A 417 -6.12 13.64 -28.14
CA TYR A 417 -6.61 12.76 -29.19
C TYR A 417 -7.24 13.55 -30.34
N LEU A 418 -7.07 13.02 -31.56
CA LEU A 418 -7.80 13.45 -32.75
C LEU A 418 -8.42 12.21 -33.41
N TYR A 419 -9.76 12.12 -33.41
CA TYR A 419 -10.50 10.95 -33.89
C TYR A 419 -10.04 9.61 -33.29
N GLY A 420 -9.65 9.61 -32.01
CA GLY A 420 -9.17 8.42 -31.29
C GLY A 420 -7.68 8.11 -31.48
N PHE A 421 -6.95 8.87 -32.29
CA PHE A 421 -5.50 8.73 -32.46
C PHE A 421 -4.74 9.72 -31.56
N PRO A 422 -3.67 9.29 -30.87
CA PRO A 422 -2.86 10.19 -30.05
C PRO A 422 -2.11 11.18 -30.96
N LEU A 423 -2.43 12.47 -30.83
CA LEU A 423 -1.81 13.55 -31.59
C LEU A 423 -0.56 14.08 -30.87
N SER A 424 -0.65 14.24 -29.56
CA SER A 424 0.47 14.66 -28.72
C SER A 424 0.30 14.21 -27.28
N ILE A 425 1.43 14.06 -26.58
CA ILE A 425 1.45 13.97 -25.13
C ILE A 425 1.90 15.29 -24.50
N GLN A 426 1.38 15.58 -23.32
CA GLN A 426 1.75 16.72 -22.48
C GLN A 426 2.22 16.22 -21.13
N SER A 427 2.86 17.10 -20.34
CA SER A 427 3.12 16.82 -18.94
C SER A 427 1.82 16.40 -18.25
N GLY A 428 1.82 15.22 -17.67
CA GLY A 428 0.61 14.66 -17.07
C GLY A 428 0.63 14.70 -15.56
N ASN A 429 0.10 13.65 -14.95
CA ASN A 429 -0.20 13.61 -13.53
C ASN A 429 0.67 12.59 -12.80
N LEU A 430 0.88 12.82 -11.51
CA LEU A 430 1.24 11.73 -10.60
C LEU A 430 -0.04 10.97 -10.27
N THR A 431 0.00 9.65 -10.46
CA THR A 431 -1.16 8.75 -10.34
C THR A 431 -0.81 7.58 -9.43
N PHE A 432 -1.76 7.17 -8.60
CA PHE A 432 -1.66 5.97 -7.77
C PHE A 432 -2.87 5.13 -8.09
N ASP A 433 -2.66 3.91 -8.56
CA ASP A 433 -3.69 2.90 -8.78
C ASP A 433 -3.24 1.64 -8.05
N ILE A 434 -3.79 1.40 -6.86
CA ILE A 434 -3.29 0.39 -5.94
C ILE A 434 -4.41 -0.56 -5.50
N PRO A 435 -4.66 -1.63 -6.26
CA PRO A 435 -5.50 -2.70 -5.77
C PRO A 435 -4.86 -3.44 -4.60
N LEU A 436 -5.70 -3.82 -3.63
CA LEU A 436 -5.33 -4.58 -2.44
C LEU A 436 -6.16 -5.85 -2.34
N THR A 437 -5.50 -6.96 -2.01
CA THR A 437 -6.16 -8.14 -1.46
C THR A 437 -5.73 -8.27 0.00
N THR A 438 -6.70 -8.21 0.90
CA THR A 438 -6.46 -8.24 2.34
C THR A 438 -7.07 -9.49 2.95
N LEU A 439 -6.57 -9.85 4.12
CA LEU A 439 -7.04 -10.96 4.93
C LEU A 439 -7.42 -10.39 6.29
N THR A 440 -8.72 -10.42 6.58
CA THR A 440 -9.26 -9.87 7.82
C THR A 440 -9.97 -10.95 8.62
N GLY A 441 -9.57 -11.10 9.88
CA GLY A 441 -10.20 -11.97 10.87
C GLY A 441 -10.51 -11.18 12.14
N VAL A 442 -11.58 -11.54 12.84
CA VAL A 442 -11.87 -10.96 14.17
C VAL A 442 -11.63 -12.04 15.21
N ILE A 443 -10.84 -11.72 16.24
CA ILE A 443 -10.33 -12.69 17.24
C ILE A 443 -11.47 -13.47 17.89
N ASN A 444 -12.60 -12.80 18.17
CA ASN A 444 -13.80 -13.40 18.76
C ASN A 444 -14.83 -13.93 17.74
N GLY A 445 -14.61 -13.73 16.43
CA GLY A 445 -15.52 -14.15 15.37
C GLY A 445 -16.72 -13.24 15.09
N ASN A 446 -16.76 -12.00 15.60
CA ASN A 446 -17.86 -11.07 15.32
C ASN A 446 -17.83 -10.56 13.85
N GLY A 447 -18.83 -10.97 13.06
CA GLY A 447 -18.94 -10.62 11.64
C GLY A 447 -19.17 -9.13 11.34
N SER A 448 -19.90 -8.39 12.17
CA SER A 448 -20.14 -6.95 11.92
C SER A 448 -18.86 -6.13 12.12
N THR A 449 -18.05 -6.50 13.11
CA THR A 449 -16.72 -5.88 13.34
C THR A 449 -15.79 -6.11 12.15
N LYS A 450 -15.89 -7.28 11.49
CA LYS A 450 -15.07 -7.60 10.31
C LYS A 450 -15.36 -6.66 9.14
N SER A 451 -16.63 -6.45 8.79
CA SER A 451 -17.03 -5.56 7.69
C SER A 451 -16.60 -4.12 7.95
N SER A 452 -16.77 -3.60 9.17
CA SER A 452 -16.31 -2.26 9.54
C SER A 452 -14.79 -2.10 9.42
N LEU A 453 -14.00 -3.12 9.78
CA LEU A 453 -12.54 -3.07 9.66
C LEU A 453 -12.08 -3.09 8.20
N ILE A 454 -12.74 -3.86 7.33
CA ILE A 454 -12.43 -3.86 5.89
C ILE A 454 -12.69 -2.47 5.31
N SER A 455 -13.83 -1.86 5.62
CA SER A 455 -14.16 -0.51 5.14
C SER A 455 -13.22 0.57 5.70
N ALA A 456 -12.84 0.46 6.97
CA ALA A 456 -11.81 1.30 7.59
C ALA A 456 -10.47 1.22 6.86
N SER A 457 -10.02 0.00 6.55
CA SER A 457 -8.77 -0.25 5.85
C SER A 457 -8.79 0.35 4.45
N GLY A 458 -9.92 0.22 3.73
CA GLY A 458 -10.11 0.84 2.42
C GLY A 458 -10.08 2.37 2.46
N ILE A 459 -10.67 2.99 3.48
CA ILE A 459 -10.58 4.45 3.70
C ILE A 459 -9.13 4.86 3.90
N VAL A 460 -8.39 4.17 4.78
CA VAL A 460 -6.97 4.44 5.03
C VAL A 460 -6.15 4.24 3.75
N SER A 461 -6.45 3.21 2.97
CA SER A 461 -5.85 2.98 1.65
C SER A 461 -6.02 4.20 0.75
N SER A 462 -7.25 4.67 0.51
CA SER A 462 -7.49 5.82 -0.37
C SER A 462 -6.93 7.13 0.19
N LEU A 463 -6.94 7.29 1.50
CA LEU A 463 -6.30 8.41 2.18
C LEU A 463 -4.79 8.44 1.89
N LEU A 464 -4.11 7.31 2.03
CA LEU A 464 -2.67 7.21 1.80
C LEU A 464 -2.28 7.51 0.36
N GLU A 465 -3.16 7.30 -0.62
CA GLU A 465 -2.89 7.64 -2.01
C GLU A 465 -2.57 9.13 -2.19
N HIS A 466 -3.35 10.04 -1.56
CA HIS A 466 -3.03 11.46 -1.63
C HIS A 466 -1.98 11.90 -0.63
N VAL A 467 -2.02 11.39 0.59
CA VAL A 467 -1.08 11.79 1.62
C VAL A 467 0.36 11.44 1.22
N VAL A 468 0.58 10.23 0.71
CA VAL A 468 1.90 9.81 0.21
C VAL A 468 2.25 10.54 -1.09
N GLY A 469 1.28 10.76 -1.98
CA GLY A 469 1.48 11.54 -3.21
C GLY A 469 1.94 12.98 -2.95
N GLU A 470 1.31 13.68 -2.01
CA GLU A 470 1.65 15.07 -1.67
C GLU A 470 2.97 15.17 -0.91
N SER A 471 3.20 14.26 0.04
CA SER A 471 4.41 14.25 0.86
C SER A 471 5.66 13.83 0.09
N SER A 472 5.55 12.85 -0.81
CA SER A 472 6.71 12.36 -1.59
C SER A 472 7.28 13.42 -2.54
N PHE A 473 6.49 14.44 -2.88
CA PHE A 473 6.82 15.45 -3.88
C PHE A 473 6.72 16.90 -3.37
N TYR A 474 6.61 17.07 -2.05
CA TYR A 474 6.57 18.37 -1.39
C TYR A 474 7.86 19.18 -1.59
N ASN A 475 7.71 20.51 -1.76
CA ASN A 475 8.81 21.45 -1.57
C ASN A 475 8.34 22.74 -0.88
N GLU A 476 9.25 23.42 -0.19
CA GLU A 476 8.96 24.63 0.64
C GLU A 476 8.31 25.79 -0.15
N THR A 477 8.47 25.80 -1.47
CA THR A 477 8.02 26.88 -2.38
C THR A 477 6.73 26.56 -3.14
N SER A 478 6.26 25.31 -3.12
CA SER A 478 5.03 24.89 -3.80
C SER A 478 4.41 23.70 -3.08
N ARG A 479 3.22 23.94 -2.51
CA ARG A 479 2.35 22.87 -2.03
C ARG A 479 1.60 22.32 -3.24
N PHE A 480 1.81 21.04 -3.47
CA PHE A 480 1.06 20.25 -4.42
C PHE A 480 -0.09 19.60 -3.66
N GLU A 481 -1.31 19.78 -4.15
CA GLU A 481 -2.50 19.13 -3.61
C GLU A 481 -2.97 18.11 -4.63
N GLY A 482 -3.37 16.94 -4.19
CA GLY A 482 -3.88 15.92 -5.08
C GLY A 482 -5.07 15.16 -4.54
N ALA A 483 -5.85 14.66 -5.49
CA ALA A 483 -7.16 14.10 -5.22
C ALA A 483 -7.06 12.62 -4.86
N SER A 484 -7.78 12.20 -3.84
CA SER A 484 -8.21 10.81 -3.59
C SER A 484 -9.74 10.82 -3.48
N ALA A 485 -10.41 9.67 -3.62
CA ALA A 485 -11.87 9.60 -3.41
C ALA A 485 -12.27 10.17 -2.03
N VAL A 486 -11.48 9.83 -1.00
CA VAL A 486 -11.65 10.35 0.36
C VAL A 486 -11.46 11.87 0.43
N LYS A 487 -10.40 12.43 -0.16
CA LYS A 487 -10.14 13.89 -0.13
C LYS A 487 -11.21 14.66 -0.89
N ILE A 488 -11.73 14.10 -1.97
CA ILE A 488 -12.83 14.70 -2.74
C ILE A 488 -14.11 14.78 -1.91
N LEU A 489 -14.53 13.67 -1.30
CA LEU A 489 -15.75 13.63 -0.47
C LEU A 489 -15.61 14.54 0.75
N SER A 490 -14.41 14.59 1.32
CA SER A 490 -14.03 15.52 2.37
C SER A 490 -14.22 16.98 1.96
N ARG A 491 -13.67 17.37 0.81
CA ARG A 491 -13.77 18.72 0.26
C ARG A 491 -15.22 19.09 -0.07
N ALA A 492 -15.97 18.16 -0.65
CA ALA A 492 -17.39 18.35 -0.94
C ALA A 492 -18.19 18.67 0.35
N ASN A 493 -17.93 17.96 1.46
CA ASN A 493 -18.55 18.26 2.75
C ASN A 493 -18.15 19.64 3.28
N GLN A 494 -16.88 20.04 3.16
CA GLN A 494 -16.41 21.38 3.56
C GLN A 494 -17.04 22.51 2.72
N GLU A 495 -17.34 22.23 1.46
CA GLU A 495 -18.04 23.15 0.55
C GLU A 495 -19.57 23.16 0.79
N GLY A 496 -20.06 22.39 1.75
CA GLY A 496 -21.48 22.30 2.11
C GLY A 496 -22.32 21.48 1.12
N GLN A 497 -21.68 20.69 0.25
CA GLN A 497 -22.39 19.76 -0.63
C GLN A 497 -23.05 18.63 0.17
N ASN A 498 -24.09 18.04 -0.42
CA ASN A 498 -24.69 16.83 0.11
C ASN A 498 -23.82 15.63 -0.28
N ILE A 499 -23.48 14.82 0.71
CA ILE A 499 -22.86 13.50 0.52
C ILE A 499 -23.97 12.47 0.56
N TYR A 500 -24.28 11.88 -0.58
CA TYR A 500 -25.33 10.88 -0.73
C TYR A 500 -24.77 9.48 -0.47
N ASN A 501 -25.56 8.62 0.17
CA ASN A 501 -25.36 7.18 0.07
C ASN A 501 -26.52 6.53 -0.71
N ILE A 502 -26.17 6.06 -1.90
CA ILE A 502 -27.09 5.63 -2.94
C ILE A 502 -27.20 4.11 -2.86
N THR A 503 -28.44 3.65 -2.76
CA THR A 503 -28.81 2.24 -2.66
C THR A 503 -29.92 1.96 -3.68
N SER A 504 -30.30 0.68 -3.82
CA SER A 504 -31.41 0.30 -4.70
C SER A 504 -32.74 0.97 -4.35
N ASN A 505 -32.86 1.49 -3.12
CA ASN A 505 -34.09 2.09 -2.61
C ASN A 505 -34.26 3.57 -2.99
N ASN A 506 -33.18 4.31 -3.25
CA ASN A 506 -33.21 5.77 -3.40
C ASN A 506 -32.56 6.30 -4.69
N ILE A 507 -31.96 5.42 -5.50
CA ILE A 507 -31.24 5.83 -6.71
C ILE A 507 -32.09 6.64 -7.69
N ASP A 508 -33.34 6.21 -7.95
CA ASP A 508 -34.22 6.87 -8.91
C ASP A 508 -34.64 8.28 -8.46
N SER A 509 -34.65 8.54 -7.15
CA SER A 509 -34.93 9.87 -6.59
C SER A 509 -33.72 10.79 -6.51
N ILE A 510 -32.49 10.24 -6.39
CA ILE A 510 -31.28 11.03 -6.12
C ILE A 510 -30.55 11.40 -7.41
N VAL A 511 -30.50 10.51 -8.41
CA VAL A 511 -29.62 10.69 -9.59
C VAL A 511 -29.91 11.99 -10.36
N GLY A 512 -31.15 12.48 -10.34
CA GLY A 512 -31.50 13.77 -10.96
C GLY A 512 -30.94 15.01 -10.26
N ALA A 513 -30.51 14.88 -9.00
CA ALA A 513 -29.89 15.93 -8.21
C ALA A 513 -28.36 15.94 -8.29
N LEU A 514 -27.75 14.92 -8.93
CA LEU A 514 -26.30 14.82 -9.08
C LEU A 514 -25.86 15.50 -10.38
N GLU A 515 -24.94 16.46 -10.26
CA GLU A 515 -24.28 17.17 -11.36
C GLU A 515 -22.93 16.50 -11.70
N LEU A 516 -22.92 15.18 -11.77
CA LEU A 516 -21.74 14.36 -12.10
C LEU A 516 -21.75 13.93 -13.56
N SER A 517 -20.59 13.52 -14.06
CA SER A 517 -20.41 13.05 -15.41
C SER A 517 -21.28 11.82 -15.73
N SER A 518 -21.75 11.72 -16.97
CA SER A 518 -22.60 10.59 -17.40
C SER A 518 -21.93 9.22 -17.21
N ALA A 519 -20.60 9.14 -17.34
CA ALA A 519 -19.83 7.93 -17.08
C ALA A 519 -19.94 7.50 -15.62
N VAL A 520 -19.73 8.45 -14.67
CA VAL A 520 -19.87 8.17 -13.24
C VAL A 520 -21.31 7.81 -12.91
N ILE A 521 -22.31 8.57 -13.38
CA ILE A 521 -23.73 8.26 -13.12
C ILE A 521 -24.13 6.85 -13.60
N ASN A 522 -23.62 6.42 -14.76
CA ASN A 522 -23.88 5.07 -15.26
C ASN A 522 -23.24 4.01 -14.37
N GLU A 523 -21.99 4.20 -13.94
CA GLU A 523 -21.33 3.26 -13.04
C GLU A 523 -22.02 3.18 -11.67
N ILE A 524 -22.51 4.31 -11.14
CA ILE A 524 -23.31 4.33 -9.91
C ILE A 524 -24.57 3.46 -10.07
N ARG A 525 -25.29 3.61 -11.20
CA ARG A 525 -26.48 2.80 -11.50
C ARG A 525 -26.14 1.32 -11.59
N ASP A 526 -25.13 0.97 -12.37
CA ASP A 526 -24.74 -0.42 -12.59
C ASP A 526 -24.30 -1.10 -11.28
N SER A 527 -23.57 -0.37 -10.43
CA SER A 527 -23.15 -0.84 -9.11
C SER A 527 -24.33 -1.07 -8.18
N VAL A 528 -25.24 -0.11 -8.10
CA VAL A 528 -26.43 -0.19 -7.24
C VAL A 528 -27.38 -1.30 -7.69
N TYR A 529 -27.60 -1.45 -9.00
CA TYR A 529 -28.40 -2.57 -9.53
C TYR A 529 -27.73 -3.94 -9.35
N SER A 530 -26.42 -3.98 -9.11
CA SER A 530 -25.67 -5.18 -8.73
C SER A 530 -25.74 -5.47 -7.21
N GLY A 531 -26.49 -4.68 -6.44
CA GLY A 531 -26.67 -4.87 -4.99
C GLY A 531 -25.59 -4.19 -4.14
N LEU A 532 -24.78 -3.32 -4.74
CA LEU A 532 -23.78 -2.51 -4.03
C LEU A 532 -24.39 -1.18 -3.55
N GLU A 533 -23.71 -0.53 -2.61
CA GLU A 533 -24.03 0.83 -2.15
C GLU A 533 -22.97 1.81 -2.67
N VAL A 534 -23.36 3.05 -2.94
CA VAL A 534 -22.45 4.07 -3.48
C VAL A 534 -22.48 5.34 -2.64
N LEU A 535 -21.32 5.79 -2.16
CA LEU A 535 -21.17 7.12 -1.57
C LEU A 535 -20.63 8.10 -2.60
N THR A 536 -21.28 9.26 -2.75
CA THR A 536 -20.88 10.31 -3.71
C THR A 536 -21.32 11.69 -3.23
N HIS A 537 -21.02 12.74 -4.00
CA HIS A 537 -21.36 14.14 -3.70
C HIS A 537 -22.18 14.80 -4.82
N THR A 538 -22.74 15.98 -4.55
CA THR A 538 -23.65 16.69 -5.48
C THR A 538 -23.00 17.06 -6.82
N SER A 539 -21.82 17.69 -6.81
CA SER A 539 -21.18 18.26 -8.01
C SER A 539 -19.65 18.27 -7.90
N MET A 540 -18.93 18.38 -9.02
CA MET A 540 -17.46 18.41 -9.05
C MET A 540 -16.85 19.34 -7.98
N VAL A 541 -15.74 18.90 -7.38
CA VAL A 541 -14.94 19.70 -6.46
C VAL A 541 -13.59 20.04 -7.07
N ASN A 542 -13.03 21.19 -6.70
CA ASN A 542 -11.70 21.57 -7.13
C ASN A 542 -10.65 21.12 -6.10
N VAL A 543 -9.72 20.27 -6.53
CA VAL A 543 -8.57 19.82 -5.72
C VAL A 543 -7.29 20.14 -6.49
N GLY A 544 -6.40 20.95 -5.92
CA GLY A 544 -5.13 21.31 -6.55
C GLY A 544 -5.26 21.97 -7.93
N GLY A 545 -6.37 22.67 -8.18
CA GLY A 545 -6.65 23.32 -9.47
C GLY A 545 -7.24 22.39 -10.54
N ILE A 546 -7.68 21.19 -10.18
CA ILE A 546 -8.34 20.23 -11.07
C ILE A 546 -9.75 19.97 -10.54
N ASP A 547 -10.74 20.06 -11.43
CA ASP A 547 -12.11 19.67 -11.11
C ASP A 547 -12.26 18.16 -11.22
N VAL A 548 -12.67 17.52 -10.13
CA VAL A 548 -12.73 16.07 -9.97
C VAL A 548 -14.02 15.63 -9.30
N GLU A 549 -14.41 14.39 -9.53
CA GLU A 549 -15.55 13.71 -8.89
C GLU A 549 -15.01 12.50 -8.14
N GLY A 550 -15.50 12.23 -6.94
CA GLY A 550 -15.02 11.13 -6.10
C GLY A 550 -16.19 10.32 -5.56
N TYR A 551 -16.09 9.00 -5.63
CA TYR A 551 -17.15 8.11 -5.18
C TYR A 551 -16.60 6.77 -4.68
N ILE A 552 -17.34 6.15 -3.78
CA ILE A 552 -16.97 4.88 -3.15
C ILE A 552 -18.08 3.88 -3.45
N ILE A 553 -17.74 2.78 -4.12
CA ILE A 553 -18.65 1.66 -4.37
C ILE A 553 -18.34 0.58 -3.34
N ARG A 554 -19.32 0.15 -2.56
CA ARG A 554 -19.12 -0.76 -1.43
C ARG A 554 -20.10 -1.92 -1.45
N ASP A 555 -19.60 -3.10 -1.11
CA ASP A 555 -20.44 -4.25 -0.75
C ASP A 555 -20.92 -4.08 0.71
N PRO A 556 -22.24 -3.93 0.95
CA PRO A 556 -22.76 -3.71 2.30
C PRO A 556 -22.62 -4.92 3.23
N VAL A 557 -22.40 -6.12 2.69
CA VAL A 557 -22.24 -7.37 3.45
C VAL A 557 -20.80 -7.56 3.87
N THR A 558 -19.86 -7.52 2.91
CA THR A 558 -18.45 -7.81 3.16
C THR A 558 -17.68 -6.59 3.65
N GLY A 559 -18.11 -5.39 3.30
CA GLY A 559 -17.41 -4.14 3.55
C GLY A 559 -16.29 -3.83 2.56
N GLU A 560 -16.05 -4.69 1.58
CA GLU A 560 -15.13 -4.47 0.46
C GLU A 560 -15.60 -3.27 -0.38
N ALA A 561 -14.68 -2.45 -0.84
CA ALA A 561 -15.03 -1.24 -1.56
C ALA A 561 -13.98 -0.83 -2.60
N ALA A 562 -14.45 -0.19 -3.66
CA ALA A 562 -13.64 0.53 -4.64
C ALA A 562 -13.74 2.03 -4.37
N TYR A 563 -12.58 2.69 -4.32
CA TYR A 563 -12.44 4.12 -4.06
C TYR A 563 -12.00 4.79 -5.36
N LYS A 564 -12.89 5.59 -5.97
CA LYS A 564 -12.74 6.00 -7.36
C LYS A 564 -12.74 7.51 -7.53
N ILE A 565 -12.04 7.98 -8.56
CA ILE A 565 -12.07 9.36 -9.06
C ILE A 565 -12.55 9.35 -10.53
N SER A 566 -13.25 10.39 -10.97
CA SER A 566 -13.60 10.57 -12.38
C SER A 566 -12.38 10.73 -13.29
N GLY A 567 -12.51 10.31 -14.55
CA GLY A 567 -11.43 10.34 -15.55
C GLY A 567 -10.86 8.96 -15.92
N GLY A 568 -11.40 7.88 -15.37
CA GLY A 568 -10.92 6.50 -15.62
C GLY A 568 -9.74 6.08 -14.74
N GLU A 569 -9.30 6.97 -13.85
CA GLU A 569 -8.20 6.77 -12.92
C GLU A 569 -8.77 6.22 -11.59
N ASN A 570 -8.27 5.07 -11.15
CA ASN A 570 -8.54 4.56 -9.80
C ASN A 570 -7.45 5.13 -8.87
N GLY A 571 -7.83 5.81 -7.79
CA GLY A 571 -6.90 6.23 -6.74
C GLY A 571 -6.48 7.70 -6.79
N PHE A 572 -5.18 8.03 -6.73
CA PHE A 572 -4.70 9.42 -6.63
C PHE A 572 -4.55 10.10 -7.99
N LEU A 573 -4.92 11.38 -8.08
CA LEU A 573 -4.62 12.19 -9.26
C LEU A 573 -4.18 13.60 -8.86
N SER A 574 -3.06 14.04 -9.43
CA SER A 574 -2.74 15.46 -9.37
C SER A 574 -1.82 16.00 -10.48
N ALA A 575 -2.00 17.29 -10.79
CA ALA A 575 -1.39 18.03 -11.89
C ALA A 575 0.08 18.37 -11.62
N MET A 576 0.93 17.36 -11.50
CA MET A 576 2.35 17.59 -11.27
C MET A 576 3.05 17.78 -12.61
N LYS A 577 3.58 18.98 -12.86
CA LYS A 577 4.45 19.21 -14.00
C LYS A 577 5.84 18.62 -13.74
N LEU A 578 6.04 17.34 -14.04
CA LEU A 578 7.37 16.71 -13.97
C LEU A 578 7.82 16.22 -15.34
N ILE A 579 9.00 16.66 -15.74
CA ILE A 579 9.55 16.44 -17.09
C ILE A 579 10.54 15.29 -17.05
N PHE A 580 10.30 14.26 -17.86
CA PHE A 580 11.23 13.14 -18.05
C PHE A 580 11.67 13.02 -19.50
N TYR A 581 12.68 13.82 -19.84
CA TYR A 581 13.61 13.47 -20.90
C TYR A 581 14.94 13.15 -20.26
N THR A 582 15.34 11.88 -20.23
CA THR A 582 16.76 11.48 -20.20
C THR A 582 16.85 9.96 -20.28
N TYR A 583 16.91 9.43 -21.50
CA TYR A 583 17.58 8.15 -21.74
C TYR A 583 18.57 8.17 -22.92
N SER A 584 18.87 9.32 -23.54
CA SER A 584 19.59 9.30 -24.82
C SER A 584 20.94 10.01 -24.91
N ALA A 585 21.53 10.47 -23.79
CA ALA A 585 22.80 11.21 -23.84
C ALA A 585 23.90 10.60 -22.95
N SER A 586 23.98 9.28 -22.85
CA SER A 586 25.01 8.57 -22.07
C SER A 586 26.44 8.64 -22.66
N GLN A 587 26.79 9.68 -23.42
CA GLN A 587 28.17 9.94 -23.86
C GLN A 587 28.61 11.41 -23.71
N VAL A 588 27.73 12.35 -23.34
CA VAL A 588 28.08 13.79 -23.39
C VAL A 588 28.41 14.39 -22.02
N TYR A 589 27.99 13.76 -20.92
CA TYR A 589 28.10 14.38 -19.58
C TYR A 589 29.46 14.24 -18.89
N VAL A 590 30.32 13.29 -19.29
CA VAL A 590 31.64 13.13 -18.65
C VAL A 590 32.67 14.13 -19.20
N SER A 591 32.59 14.51 -20.48
CA SER A 591 33.49 15.49 -21.09
C SER A 591 33.19 16.95 -20.72
N ILE A 592 31.93 17.25 -20.33
CA ILE A 592 31.53 18.61 -19.91
C ILE A 592 32.07 18.92 -18.50
N PHE A 593 32.13 17.91 -17.62
CA PHE A 593 32.48 18.11 -16.21
C PHE A 593 33.98 18.45 -15.98
N GLU A 594 34.88 17.99 -16.85
CA GLU A 594 36.32 18.32 -16.73
C GLU A 594 36.66 19.75 -17.17
N SER A 595 35.86 20.34 -18.07
CA SER A 595 36.09 21.70 -18.59
C SER A 595 35.54 22.83 -17.70
N LEU A 596 34.70 22.50 -16.71
CA LEU A 596 33.93 23.44 -15.89
C LEU A 596 34.65 24.02 -14.66
N MET A 597 35.90 23.63 -14.39
CA MET A 597 36.65 24.13 -13.22
C MET A 597 37.47 25.37 -13.54
N GLY A 598 36.78 26.47 -13.86
CA GLY A 598 37.30 27.82 -13.68
C GLY A 598 37.05 28.32 -12.25
N VAL A 599 38.11 28.75 -11.56
CA VAL A 599 38.16 29.09 -10.12
C VAL A 599 37.08 30.08 -9.62
N ALA A 600 36.38 30.78 -10.52
CA ALA A 600 35.34 31.76 -10.18
C ALA A 600 33.90 31.20 -10.06
N GLY A 601 33.62 29.98 -10.53
CA GLY A 601 32.25 29.40 -10.54
C GLY A 601 31.74 28.88 -9.19
N LYS A 602 32.58 28.85 -8.15
CA LYS A 602 32.26 28.22 -6.85
C LYS A 602 31.31 29.00 -5.95
N THR A 603 31.06 30.28 -6.23
CA THR A 603 30.36 31.15 -5.27
C THR A 603 28.91 31.46 -5.66
N VAL A 604 28.54 31.35 -6.94
CA VAL A 604 27.21 31.78 -7.43
C VAL A 604 26.21 30.61 -7.55
N TYR A 605 26.67 29.37 -7.71
CA TYR A 605 25.79 28.19 -7.75
C TYR A 605 25.22 27.79 -6.39
N ARG A 606 25.60 28.49 -5.30
CA ARG A 606 25.10 28.24 -3.94
C ARG A 606 23.68 28.75 -3.67
N SER A 607 23.06 29.50 -4.59
CA SER A 607 21.82 30.23 -4.28
C SER A 607 20.65 30.07 -5.26
N VAL A 608 20.75 29.30 -6.35
CA VAL A 608 19.63 29.21 -7.33
C VAL A 608 19.30 27.78 -7.82
N ALA A 609 20.13 26.77 -7.61
CA ALA A 609 19.87 25.42 -8.15
C ALA A 609 19.94 24.30 -7.09
N VAL A 610 19.65 24.62 -5.83
CA VAL A 610 19.77 23.68 -4.71
C VAL A 610 18.45 23.53 -3.92
N GLY A 611 17.42 24.33 -4.22
CA GLY A 611 16.10 24.25 -3.54
C GLY A 611 15.27 22.99 -3.87
N PRO A 612 15.10 22.59 -5.15
CA PRO A 612 14.15 21.52 -5.49
C PRO A 612 14.67 20.11 -5.18
N VAL A 613 15.99 19.90 -5.20
CA VAL A 613 16.62 18.59 -4.98
C VAL A 613 16.98 18.37 -3.50
N LEU A 614 17.16 19.44 -2.71
CA LEU A 614 17.28 19.31 -1.26
C LEU A 614 15.95 19.00 -0.57
N ALA A 615 14.81 19.43 -1.14
CA ALA A 615 13.49 19.18 -0.58
C ALA A 615 13.13 17.68 -0.54
N VAL A 616 13.45 16.93 -1.60
CA VAL A 616 13.23 15.47 -1.63
C VAL A 616 14.24 14.73 -0.74
N SER A 617 15.44 15.32 -0.54
CA SER A 617 16.42 14.80 0.42
C SER A 617 15.99 15.02 1.87
N ASN A 618 15.31 16.12 2.17
CA ASN A 618 14.82 16.48 3.50
C ASN A 618 13.48 15.84 3.89
N ILE A 619 12.99 14.81 3.19
CA ILE A 619 11.75 14.08 3.57
C ILE A 619 12.05 12.60 3.82
N LEU A 620 12.97 12.00 3.04
CA LEU A 620 13.47 10.64 3.28
C LEU A 620 14.72 10.62 4.17
N LEU A 621 15.59 11.64 4.12
CA LEU A 621 16.58 11.84 5.18
C LEU A 621 15.96 12.48 6.42
N THR A 622 14.75 13.06 6.44
CA THR A 622 14.07 13.45 7.71
C THR A 622 13.11 12.40 8.21
N ALA A 623 12.58 11.50 7.39
CA ALA A 623 12.01 10.27 7.91
C ALA A 623 13.13 9.45 8.57
N VAL A 624 14.29 9.32 7.93
CA VAL A 624 15.41 8.60 8.54
C VAL A 624 16.23 9.44 9.55
N ASP A 625 16.32 10.76 9.44
CA ASP A 625 16.84 11.68 10.48
C ASP A 625 15.80 11.90 11.59
N ALA A 626 14.50 11.72 11.43
CA ALA A 626 13.58 11.62 12.57
C ALA A 626 13.84 10.29 13.31
N PHE A 627 14.25 9.26 12.58
CA PHE A 627 14.80 8.02 13.15
C PHE A 627 16.28 8.13 13.63
N GLN A 628 17.05 9.19 13.29
CA GLN A 628 18.48 9.33 13.63
C GLN A 628 18.86 10.59 14.45
N LYS A 629 18.27 11.77 14.18
CA LYS A 629 18.40 13.11 14.80
C LYS A 629 17.30 13.51 15.79
N CYS A 630 16.15 12.81 15.88
CA CYS A 630 15.35 12.96 17.11
C CYS A 630 16.20 12.40 18.26
N ASP A 631 16.56 13.24 19.23
CA ASP A 631 17.21 12.77 20.47
C ASP A 631 16.36 11.69 21.16
N ASN A 632 15.05 11.66 20.87
CA ASN A 632 14.12 10.64 21.35
C ASN A 632 13.30 10.00 20.19
N LYS A 633 13.87 8.96 19.58
CA LYS A 633 13.30 8.15 18.47
C LYS A 633 11.92 7.55 18.77
N LEU A 634 11.53 7.53 20.05
CA LEU A 634 10.22 7.14 20.55
C LEU A 634 9.10 8.10 20.18
N ILE A 635 9.38 9.41 20.07
CA ILE A 635 8.32 10.42 19.91
C ILE A 635 7.73 10.36 18.49
N ALA A 636 8.56 10.14 17.46
CA ALA A 636 8.10 9.97 16.09
C ALA A 636 7.34 8.65 15.87
N ILE A 637 7.85 7.54 16.42
CA ILE A 637 7.18 6.22 16.41
C ILE A 637 5.90 6.26 17.25
N GLY A 638 5.95 6.97 18.38
CA GLY A 638 4.83 7.27 19.25
C GLY A 638 3.76 8.01 18.49
N ALA A 639 4.09 9.13 17.85
CA ALA A 639 3.14 9.95 17.08
C ALA A 639 2.45 9.12 15.96
N ILE A 640 3.20 8.37 15.17
CA ILE A 640 2.63 7.48 14.13
C ILE A 640 1.73 6.40 14.76
N GLY A 641 2.18 5.78 15.84
CA GLY A 641 1.41 4.76 16.56
C GLY A 641 0.13 5.31 17.22
N ILE A 642 0.19 6.53 17.75
CA ILE A 642 -0.94 7.22 18.36
C ILE A 642 -1.98 7.60 17.30
N THR A 643 -1.54 8.18 16.17
CA THR A 643 -2.43 8.51 15.05
C THR A 643 -3.12 7.24 14.52
N ALA A 644 -2.37 6.14 14.40
CA ALA A 644 -2.90 4.84 14.01
C ALA A 644 -3.93 4.28 15.03
N LEU A 645 -3.61 4.29 16.33
CA LEU A 645 -4.50 3.86 17.41
C LEU A 645 -5.78 4.70 17.47
N MET A 646 -5.64 6.02 17.35
CA MET A 646 -6.78 6.95 17.37
C MET A 646 -7.66 6.81 16.13
N THR A 647 -7.07 6.52 14.98
CA THR A 647 -7.85 6.19 13.77
C THR A 647 -8.71 4.94 14.03
N GLY A 648 -8.13 3.87 14.59
CA GLY A 648 -8.86 2.66 14.97
C GLY A 648 -9.97 2.88 15.99
N LEU A 649 -9.71 3.71 17.01
CA LEU A 649 -10.70 4.06 18.02
C LEU A 649 -11.86 4.86 17.47
N MET A 650 -11.58 5.83 16.60
CA MET A 650 -12.60 6.60 15.89
C MET A 650 -13.46 5.70 15.02
N LEU A 651 -12.86 4.78 14.27
CA LEU A 651 -13.63 3.79 13.50
C LEU A 651 -14.50 2.91 14.41
N SER A 652 -14.05 2.62 15.64
CA SER A 652 -14.79 1.83 16.63
C SER A 652 -15.96 2.57 17.30
N ALA A 653 -15.78 3.86 17.62
CA ALA A 653 -16.79 4.69 18.28
C ALA A 653 -18.01 4.92 17.37
N PHE A 654 -17.79 4.85 16.06
CA PHE A 654 -18.83 4.96 15.05
C PHE A 654 -19.24 3.60 14.47
N SER A 655 -18.79 2.49 15.07
CA SER A 655 -19.36 1.18 14.78
C SER A 655 -20.81 1.09 15.28
N PRO A 656 -21.63 0.13 14.81
CA PRO A 656 -22.98 -0.07 15.33
C PRO A 656 -23.04 -0.22 16.85
N ALA A 657 -22.01 -0.80 17.48
CA ALA A 657 -21.92 -0.92 18.93
C ALA A 657 -21.65 0.42 19.63
N GLY A 658 -20.78 1.26 19.07
CA GLY A 658 -20.50 2.60 19.60
C GLY A 658 -21.69 3.56 19.44
N LEU A 659 -22.38 3.51 18.30
CA LEU A 659 -23.61 4.27 18.06
C LEU A 659 -24.76 3.81 18.97
N ALA A 660 -24.87 2.50 19.23
CA ALA A 660 -25.83 1.98 20.20
C ALA A 660 -25.53 2.45 21.63
N ALA A 661 -24.26 2.50 22.03
CA ALA A 661 -23.84 3.05 23.32
C ALA A 661 -24.17 4.55 23.45
N ALA A 662 -24.05 5.32 22.37
CA ALA A 662 -24.45 6.72 22.29
C ALA A 662 -25.98 6.95 22.23
N GLY A 663 -26.80 5.89 22.36
CA GLY A 663 -28.28 6.00 22.31
C GLY A 663 -28.86 6.18 20.91
N LEU A 664 -28.06 5.97 19.87
CA LEU A 664 -28.39 6.16 18.45
C LEU A 664 -28.48 4.82 17.70
N ALA A 665 -28.85 3.75 18.40
CA ALA A 665 -28.92 2.38 17.86
C ALA A 665 -29.82 2.22 16.61
N ASN A 666 -30.69 3.19 16.34
CA ASN A 666 -31.59 3.20 15.19
C ASN A 666 -31.06 4.00 13.99
N ALA A 667 -29.88 4.62 14.10
CA ALA A 667 -29.21 5.21 12.95
C ALA A 667 -28.93 4.08 11.95
N SER A 668 -29.47 4.20 10.74
CA SER A 668 -29.33 3.17 9.71
C SER A 668 -27.85 2.92 9.38
N SER A 669 -27.50 1.71 8.91
CA SER A 669 -26.15 1.36 8.40
C SER A 669 -25.63 2.35 7.36
N PHE A 670 -26.57 3.04 6.70
CA PHE A 670 -26.35 4.14 5.77
C PHE A 670 -25.69 5.38 6.44
N VAL A 671 -26.16 5.80 7.61
CA VAL A 671 -25.64 6.96 8.35
C VAL A 671 -24.20 6.68 8.81
N VAL A 672 -23.97 5.45 9.27
CA VAL A 672 -22.66 4.96 9.73
C VAL A 672 -21.62 5.01 8.62
N THR A 673 -21.98 4.57 7.41
CA THR A 673 -21.05 4.49 6.28
C THR A 673 -20.70 5.89 5.74
N GLY A 674 -21.67 6.81 5.70
CA GLY A 674 -21.43 8.22 5.34
C GLY A 674 -20.57 8.95 6.38
N LEU A 675 -20.82 8.71 7.67
CA LEU A 675 -20.01 9.26 8.77
C LEU A 675 -18.56 8.79 8.71
N LEU A 676 -18.29 7.50 8.51
CA LEU A 676 -16.93 6.97 8.41
C LEU A 676 -16.12 7.65 7.30
N VAL A 677 -16.77 8.06 6.21
CA VAL A 677 -16.16 8.83 5.12
C VAL A 677 -15.99 10.30 5.50
N SER A 678 -16.96 10.96 6.14
CA SER A 678 -16.74 12.34 6.63
C SER A 678 -15.62 12.42 7.69
N MET A 679 -15.48 11.40 8.55
CA MET A 679 -14.39 11.25 9.52
C MET A 679 -13.03 11.06 8.86
N SER A 680 -12.98 10.46 7.67
CA SER A 680 -11.73 10.25 6.94
C SER A 680 -11.05 11.58 6.54
N THR A 681 -11.82 12.67 6.46
CA THR A 681 -11.31 14.06 6.38
C THR A 681 -10.38 14.42 7.54
N ALA A 682 -10.82 14.17 8.78
CA ALA A 682 -10.06 14.49 9.98
C ALA A 682 -8.84 13.58 10.11
N VAL A 683 -8.98 12.29 9.75
CA VAL A 683 -7.85 11.36 9.65
C VAL A 683 -6.85 11.81 8.59
N GLY A 684 -7.30 12.36 7.46
CA GLY A 684 -6.42 12.87 6.40
C GLY A 684 -5.60 14.08 6.80
N LEU A 685 -6.26 15.12 7.32
CA LEU A 685 -5.60 16.31 7.86
C LEU A 685 -4.58 15.96 8.95
N MET A 686 -4.85 14.91 9.72
CA MET A 686 -3.94 14.38 10.71
C MET A 686 -2.70 13.69 10.16
N ILE A 687 -2.83 12.81 9.15
CA ILE A 687 -1.63 12.18 8.58
C ILE A 687 -0.81 13.24 7.84
N GLU A 688 -1.46 14.22 7.20
CA GLU A 688 -0.78 15.40 6.64
C GLU A 688 -0.05 16.23 7.71
N ALA A 689 -0.70 16.51 8.85
CA ALA A 689 -0.10 17.23 9.98
C ALA A 689 1.02 16.42 10.65
N LEU A 690 0.85 15.11 10.82
CA LEU A 690 1.85 14.18 11.35
C LEU A 690 3.08 14.13 10.44
N ILE A 691 2.88 14.03 9.13
CA ILE A 691 3.98 14.11 8.17
C ILE A 691 4.64 15.49 8.27
N GLY A 692 3.89 16.59 8.39
CA GLY A 692 4.45 17.94 8.56
C GLY A 692 5.06 18.26 9.94
N PHE A 693 4.83 17.41 10.96
CA PHE A 693 5.39 17.54 12.31
C PHE A 693 6.58 16.58 12.52
N VAL A 694 6.61 15.48 11.76
CA VAL A 694 7.68 14.47 11.73
C VAL A 694 8.72 14.76 10.63
N CYS A 695 8.33 15.44 9.54
CA CYS A 695 9.21 15.98 8.48
C CYS A 695 9.48 17.47 8.69
#